data_AF-A0A8T5IPR9-F1
#
_entry.id   AF-A0A8T5IPR9-F1
#
_cell.length_a   1.000
_cell.length_b   1.000
_cell.length_c   1.000
_cell.angle_alpha   90.00
_cell.angle_beta   90.00
_cell.angle_gamma   90.00
#
_symmetry.space_group_name_H-M   'P 1'
#
loop_
_entity.id
_entity.type
_entity.pdbx_description
1 polymer ?
#
loop_
_entity_poly.entity_id
_entity_poly.type
_entity_poly.pdbx_seq_one_letter_code
_entity_poly.pdbx_strand_id
1 'polypeptide(L)'
;MKNLILIPTALNVDKEMHLDIGEIPPVLVPISGKPLLDYIIEAYNKFPGEKTYCLLVNENKDRVKKIIERKKYKENIKLIEIDNLRSLGWTIFEGLSKINLSEYDNLIVNFGDTLVDESFETNKDLVLYDDLPETYRWTTFETENNKIIQIKDKINTNEHKIHHVFVGIFQIKNPQLYFQKIEEDPDKGFYSTLMSYLNSTNEYEILKTNKWYDIGHIDNYFQTKKDFINLRYFNTIKIHDKKGILEKTSKHEKFIGEIKWYLQIPQELQSYLPKIFDYSINPDNPFIKMEYYGYPNLGEIYTFGNYNLGIWSHIFDSILYILDEMSRYKLTISEEEARKAREEIFVDKTIQALELMSTKEEFKPLFENKITINGQQYESLNFYKNKIKELCEEHLLNAPNEFNLIHGDLCTSNILYDPKSKITKLIDPRGKFGQHTTYGDFRYDLGKLTHSFNGKYEFIINDLFNLEISNNNITYEMFTNDKHEKITTLFKKRIEEKYPTNKEQIQLIEALQYLSMVRMHFPKTERQFAMLTTGIQLLDPLIEKENKMNIILPMAGLGSRFTKVGITTPKPLIKVRGKQLIKWALDSIPQNTEHNLIFIVRQEHINEFKIDQKLKELFSENITIIPINHTTEGAACTVLLAKKHINNNNPLIILDCDIHLKVPKYFELLKDKNIKGIIPVFRGEGDKWSFSKTDENMRIQEVAEKNRISEFCNMGMYFFQHGKDFVWAAEDMINKNIRFNNEFYISPVFQQLIDRGDQIKAALCTEAWGLGTPEDVKLFEEIYPKETTQYTLL
;
A
#
# COMPACT_ATOMS: atom_id res chain seq x y z
N MET A 1 -42.62 6.67 9.74
CA MET A 1 -42.02 6.43 11.06
C MET A 1 -40.52 6.64 10.96
N LYS A 2 -40.00 7.66 11.62
CA LYS A 2 -38.59 8.03 11.72
C LYS A 2 -38.06 7.62 13.09
N ASN A 3 -37.05 6.75 13.11
CA ASN A 3 -36.44 6.22 14.31
C ASN A 3 -35.05 6.83 14.51
N LEU A 4 -34.81 7.37 15.70
CA LEU A 4 -33.49 7.78 16.15
C LEU A 4 -32.85 6.63 16.93
N ILE A 5 -31.77 6.05 16.41
CA ILE A 5 -31.00 5.01 17.09
C ILE A 5 -29.80 5.69 17.74
N LEU A 6 -29.89 5.94 19.04
CA LEU A 6 -28.83 6.55 19.83
C LEU A 6 -27.90 5.46 20.38
N ILE A 7 -26.62 5.54 20.03
CA ILE A 7 -25.61 4.53 20.40
C ILE A 7 -24.52 5.17 21.27
N PRO A 8 -24.61 5.05 22.60
CA PRO A 8 -23.55 5.47 23.51
C PRO A 8 -22.29 4.59 23.31
N THR A 9 -21.21 5.18 22.81
CA THR A 9 -19.92 4.49 22.58
C THR A 9 -18.72 5.40 22.88
N ALA A 10 -18.91 6.33 23.81
CA ALA A 10 -17.93 7.36 24.13
C ALA A 10 -16.73 6.80 24.93
N LEU A 11 -16.92 5.68 25.62
CA LEU A 11 -15.89 4.94 26.35
C LEU A 11 -15.28 3.83 25.48
N ASN A 12 -14.06 3.40 25.84
CA ASN A 12 -13.47 2.16 25.33
C ASN A 12 -14.13 0.92 25.94
N VAL A 13 -13.88 -0.23 25.31
CA VAL A 13 -14.11 -1.54 25.91
C VAL A 13 -13.43 -1.69 27.26
N ASP A 14 -13.83 -2.70 28.05
CA ASP A 14 -13.23 -2.95 29.36
C ASP A 14 -11.69 -3.14 29.27
N LYS A 15 -10.98 -2.73 30.31
CA LYS A 15 -9.52 -2.86 30.43
C LYS A 15 -9.05 -4.30 30.26
N GLU A 16 -9.86 -5.29 30.66
CA GLU A 16 -9.57 -6.71 30.45
C GLU A 16 -9.37 -7.06 28.97
N MET A 17 -10.06 -6.37 28.06
CA MET A 17 -10.00 -6.59 26.61
C MET A 17 -8.87 -5.82 25.92
N HIS A 18 -8.29 -4.82 26.58
CA HIS A 18 -7.24 -3.97 25.97
C HIS A 18 -6.03 -4.78 25.50
N LEU A 19 -5.69 -5.87 26.20
CA LEU A 19 -4.59 -6.73 25.79
C LEU A 19 -4.91 -7.49 24.51
N ASP A 20 -6.15 -7.96 24.33
CA ASP A 20 -6.56 -8.86 23.25
C ASP A 20 -6.94 -8.12 21.95
N ILE A 21 -7.47 -6.89 22.03
CA ILE A 21 -7.89 -6.12 20.85
C ILE A 21 -7.36 -4.69 20.81
N GLY A 22 -6.71 -4.22 21.88
CA GLY A 22 -6.28 -2.83 22.04
C GLY A 22 -7.39 -1.90 22.54
N GLU A 23 -7.02 -0.66 22.82
CA GLU A 23 -7.96 0.41 23.21
C GLU A 23 -8.80 0.82 22.00
N ILE A 24 -10.06 0.39 21.97
CA ILE A 24 -11.04 0.70 20.93
C ILE A 24 -12.43 0.92 21.54
N PRO A 25 -13.29 1.75 20.90
CA PRO A 25 -14.68 1.89 21.33
C PRO A 25 -15.49 0.62 20.99
N PRO A 26 -16.52 0.28 21.79
CA PRO A 26 -17.33 -0.94 21.62
C PRO A 26 -17.85 -1.20 20.21
N VAL A 27 -18.35 -0.16 19.52
CA VAL A 27 -18.90 -0.30 18.16
C VAL A 27 -17.86 -0.74 17.12
N LEU A 28 -16.56 -0.64 17.44
CA LEU A 28 -15.47 -1.06 16.56
C LEU A 28 -14.88 -2.44 16.93
N VAL A 29 -15.43 -3.12 17.93
CA VAL A 29 -14.97 -4.44 18.33
C VAL A 29 -15.09 -5.41 17.15
N PRO A 30 -14.00 -6.06 16.72
CA PRO A 30 -14.03 -6.97 15.59
C PRO A 30 -14.64 -8.32 15.97
N ILE A 31 -15.68 -8.69 15.23
CA ILE A 31 -16.34 -10.00 15.31
C ILE A 31 -16.36 -10.57 13.89
N SER A 32 -15.73 -11.73 13.70
CA SER A 32 -15.77 -12.51 12.45
C SER A 32 -15.55 -11.68 11.16
N GLY A 33 -14.58 -10.77 11.17
CA GLY A 33 -14.20 -9.92 10.02
C GLY A 33 -14.96 -8.61 9.86
N LYS A 34 -15.85 -8.22 10.78
CA LYS A 34 -16.53 -6.91 10.75
C LYS A 34 -16.57 -6.25 12.13
N PRO A 35 -16.62 -4.91 12.22
CA PRO A 35 -16.87 -4.23 13.50
C PRO A 35 -18.31 -4.47 13.96
N LEU A 36 -18.55 -4.42 15.27
CA LEU A 36 -19.88 -4.56 15.88
C LEU A 36 -20.93 -3.63 15.26
N LEU A 37 -20.55 -2.42 14.86
CA LEU A 37 -21.43 -1.48 14.17
C LEU A 37 -22.09 -2.07 12.92
N ASP A 38 -21.37 -2.89 12.13
CA ASP A 38 -21.94 -3.54 10.94
C ASP A 38 -23.11 -4.45 11.34
N TYR A 39 -22.94 -5.23 12.42
CA TYR A 39 -23.96 -6.14 12.92
C TYR A 39 -25.17 -5.40 13.51
N ILE A 40 -24.94 -4.30 14.22
CA ILE A 40 -26.02 -3.45 14.75
C ILE A 40 -26.86 -2.90 13.60
N ILE A 41 -26.23 -2.36 12.56
CA ILE A 41 -26.92 -1.84 11.37
C ILE A 41 -27.68 -2.95 10.65
N GLU A 42 -27.05 -4.11 10.43
CA GLU A 42 -27.68 -5.27 9.81
C GLU A 42 -28.91 -5.77 10.60
N ALA A 43 -28.85 -5.74 11.94
CA ALA A 43 -29.98 -6.07 12.79
C ALA A 43 -31.13 -5.07 12.58
N TYR A 44 -30.86 -3.76 12.64
CA TYR A 44 -31.90 -2.73 12.49
C TYR A 44 -32.45 -2.57 11.07
N ASN A 45 -31.69 -2.98 10.05
CA ASN A 45 -32.15 -3.00 8.67
C ASN A 45 -33.30 -4.00 8.44
N LYS A 46 -33.50 -4.96 9.35
CA LYS A 46 -34.64 -5.89 9.35
C LYS A 46 -35.96 -5.24 9.78
N PHE A 47 -35.91 -4.08 10.43
CA PHE A 47 -37.09 -3.39 10.98
C PHE A 47 -37.66 -2.39 9.95
N PRO A 48 -38.96 -2.04 10.00
CA PRO A 48 -39.53 -1.01 9.15
C PRO A 48 -39.13 0.42 9.59
N GLY A 49 -39.40 1.41 8.74
CA GLY A 49 -39.18 2.84 9.02
C GLY A 49 -37.80 3.39 8.62
N GLU A 50 -37.68 4.71 8.59
CA GLU A 50 -36.41 5.41 8.36
C GLU A 50 -35.58 5.40 9.64
N LYS A 51 -34.26 5.20 9.55
CA LYS A 51 -33.36 5.20 10.71
C LYS A 51 -32.30 6.26 10.56
N THR A 52 -32.09 7.02 11.62
CA THR A 52 -30.87 7.82 11.81
C THR A 52 -30.10 7.23 12.98
N TYR A 53 -28.84 6.86 12.76
CA TYR A 53 -27.94 6.35 13.78
C TYR A 53 -27.12 7.51 14.33
N CYS A 54 -27.16 7.74 15.64
CA CYS A 54 -26.39 8.78 16.32
C CYS A 54 -25.41 8.13 17.29
N LEU A 55 -24.14 8.06 16.91
CA LEU A 55 -23.09 7.50 17.77
C LEU A 55 -22.52 8.60 18.64
N LEU A 56 -22.58 8.39 19.96
CA LEU A 56 -22.01 9.29 20.95
C LEU A 56 -20.56 8.89 21.18
N VAL A 57 -19.62 9.76 20.81
CA VAL A 57 -18.17 9.49 20.78
C VAL A 57 -17.40 10.52 21.61
N ASN A 58 -16.21 10.16 22.10
CA ASN A 58 -15.28 11.09 22.76
C ASN A 58 -13.86 10.88 22.15
N GLU A 59 -12.91 10.37 22.92
CA GLU A 59 -11.48 10.28 22.59
C GLU A 59 -11.17 9.50 21.29
N ASN A 60 -12.05 8.58 20.89
CA ASN A 60 -11.91 7.78 19.68
C ASN A 60 -12.68 8.31 18.45
N LYS A 61 -13.21 9.54 18.48
CA LYS A 61 -14.07 10.04 17.39
C LYS A 61 -13.39 9.91 16.02
N ASP A 62 -12.10 10.22 15.92
CA ASP A 62 -11.39 10.20 14.64
C ASP A 62 -11.28 8.78 14.08
N ARG A 63 -11.17 7.78 14.96
CA ARG A 63 -11.14 6.37 14.58
C ARG A 63 -12.50 5.92 14.06
N VAL A 64 -13.57 6.24 14.80
CA VAL A 64 -14.95 5.89 14.41
C VAL A 64 -15.33 6.60 13.11
N LYS A 65 -15.07 7.92 13.02
CA LYS A 65 -15.28 8.74 11.83
C LYS A 65 -14.61 8.15 10.61
N LYS A 66 -13.32 7.83 10.73
CA LYS A 66 -12.58 7.16 9.65
C LYS A 66 -13.29 5.87 9.24
N ILE A 67 -13.64 4.96 10.16
CA ILE A 67 -14.31 3.71 9.76
C ILE A 67 -15.65 3.93 9.06
N ILE A 68 -16.46 4.89 9.50
CA ILE A 68 -17.72 5.26 8.84
C ILE A 68 -17.49 5.76 7.43
N GLU A 69 -16.56 6.71 7.26
CA GLU A 69 -16.18 7.24 5.94
C GLU A 69 -15.66 6.13 5.02
N ARG A 70 -14.92 5.17 5.59
CA ARG A 70 -14.31 4.05 4.86
C ARG A 70 -15.32 3.05 4.33
N LYS A 71 -16.25 2.65 5.19
CA LYS A 71 -17.26 1.62 4.89
C LYS A 71 -18.38 2.13 3.99
N LYS A 72 -18.51 3.46 3.83
CA LYS A 72 -19.56 4.10 3.02
C LYS A 72 -20.96 3.54 3.31
N TYR A 73 -21.31 3.49 4.60
CA TYR A 73 -22.65 3.08 5.01
C TYR A 73 -23.70 3.86 4.23
N LYS A 74 -24.74 3.16 3.76
CA LYS A 74 -25.87 3.79 3.05
C LYS A 74 -26.82 4.47 4.03
N GLU A 75 -26.75 4.06 5.28
CA GLU A 75 -27.53 4.51 6.40
C GLU A 75 -27.11 5.92 6.83
N ASN A 76 -28.07 6.69 7.36
CA ASN A 76 -27.81 8.03 7.90
C ASN A 76 -27.12 7.91 9.26
N ILE A 77 -25.79 7.97 9.28
CA ILE A 77 -24.97 7.89 10.49
C ILE A 77 -24.43 9.28 10.85
N LYS A 78 -24.73 9.74 12.07
CA LYS A 78 -24.26 10.99 12.66
C LYS A 78 -23.34 10.70 13.83
N LEU A 79 -22.22 11.42 13.91
CA LEU A 79 -21.32 11.40 15.06
C LEU A 79 -21.58 12.62 15.95
N ILE A 80 -21.74 12.39 17.24
CA ILE A 80 -21.94 13.44 18.25
C ILE A 80 -20.82 13.32 19.27
N GLU A 81 -19.98 14.34 19.33
CA GLU A 81 -18.90 14.41 20.31
C GLU A 81 -19.46 14.78 21.68
N ILE A 82 -19.06 14.02 22.69
CA ILE A 82 -19.41 14.21 24.10
C ILE A 82 -18.21 14.83 24.78
N ASP A 83 -18.37 16.02 25.35
CA ASP A 83 -17.25 16.81 25.86
C ASP A 83 -16.77 16.31 27.24
N ASN A 84 -17.72 15.86 28.09
CA ASN A 84 -17.42 15.40 29.44
C ASN A 84 -17.97 13.98 29.70
N LEU A 85 -17.07 13.02 29.87
CA LEU A 85 -17.44 11.66 30.27
C LEU A 85 -17.83 11.65 31.75
N ARG A 86 -19.14 11.49 32.03
CA ARG A 86 -19.70 11.32 33.38
C ARG A 86 -20.46 10.00 33.48
N SER A 87 -21.74 10.04 33.84
CA SER A 87 -22.61 8.87 33.83
C SER A 87 -23.14 8.57 32.42
N LEU A 88 -23.69 7.37 32.23
CA LEU A 88 -24.42 7.04 31.01
C LEU A 88 -25.63 7.97 30.79
N GLY A 89 -26.31 8.38 31.88
CA GLY A 89 -27.40 9.35 31.83
C GLY A 89 -26.95 10.69 31.28
N TRP A 90 -25.85 11.23 31.81
CA TRP A 90 -25.23 12.46 31.31
C TRP A 90 -24.85 12.35 29.82
N THR A 91 -24.22 11.24 29.43
CA THR A 91 -23.81 10.99 28.04
C THR A 91 -25.01 11.03 27.09
N ILE A 92 -26.12 10.39 27.47
CA ILE A 92 -27.36 10.40 26.69
C ILE A 92 -28.00 11.80 26.67
N PHE A 93 -28.06 12.50 27.80
CA PHE A 93 -28.57 13.87 27.86
C PHE A 93 -27.80 14.80 26.93
N GLU A 94 -26.47 14.83 27.05
CA GLU A 94 -25.62 15.68 26.23
C GLU A 94 -25.78 15.34 24.74
N GLY A 95 -25.83 14.04 24.41
CA GLY A 95 -26.09 13.57 23.05
C GLY A 95 -27.44 14.05 22.49
N LEU A 96 -28.52 13.88 23.25
CA LEU A 96 -29.88 14.29 22.87
C LEU A 96 -30.02 15.82 22.77
N SER A 97 -29.31 16.58 23.60
CA SER A 97 -29.32 18.06 23.57
C SER A 97 -28.80 18.64 22.25
N LYS A 98 -27.98 17.86 21.52
CA LYS A 98 -27.39 18.20 20.21
C LYS A 98 -28.25 17.71 19.03
N ILE A 99 -29.44 17.13 19.28
CA ILE A 99 -30.34 16.55 18.27
C ILE A 99 -31.69 17.27 18.29
N ASN A 100 -32.22 17.58 17.10
CA ASN A 100 -33.59 18.08 16.98
C ASN A 100 -34.61 16.93 17.11
N LEU A 101 -35.06 16.65 18.34
CA LEU A 101 -35.94 15.51 18.62
C LEU A 101 -37.31 15.59 17.95
N SER A 102 -37.79 16.77 17.57
CA SER A 102 -39.08 16.94 16.86
C SER A 102 -39.15 16.24 15.49
N GLU A 103 -38.01 15.82 14.94
CA GLU A 103 -37.94 15.11 13.66
C GLU A 103 -38.19 13.59 13.77
N TYR A 104 -38.25 13.05 14.99
CA TYR A 104 -38.25 11.62 15.24
C TYR A 104 -39.50 11.17 15.97
N ASP A 105 -40.09 10.07 15.50
CA ASP A 105 -41.27 9.44 16.11
C ASP A 105 -40.87 8.55 17.29
N ASN A 106 -39.70 7.90 17.21
CA ASN A 106 -39.20 7.01 18.26
C ASN A 106 -37.71 7.26 18.53
N LEU A 107 -37.31 7.09 19.79
CA LEU A 107 -35.93 7.01 20.25
C LEU A 107 -35.64 5.55 20.63
N ILE A 108 -34.58 4.98 20.08
CA ILE A 108 -34.04 3.68 20.47
C ILE A 108 -32.67 3.94 21.08
N VAL A 109 -32.51 3.67 22.38
CA VAL A 109 -31.20 3.68 23.03
C VAL A 109 -30.63 2.27 22.93
N ASN A 110 -29.51 2.11 22.23
CA ASN A 110 -28.79 0.85 22.10
C ASN A 110 -27.35 1.04 22.60
N PHE A 111 -26.96 0.34 23.67
CA PHE A 111 -25.60 0.45 24.19
C PHE A 111 -24.57 -0.04 23.17
N GLY A 112 -23.45 0.67 23.03
CA GLY A 112 -22.50 0.43 21.94
C GLY A 112 -21.82 -0.94 21.93
N ASP A 113 -21.91 -1.68 23.03
CA ASP A 113 -21.41 -3.05 23.24
C ASP A 113 -22.49 -4.13 23.08
N THR A 114 -23.73 -3.75 22.76
CA THR A 114 -24.88 -4.65 22.75
C THR A 114 -25.33 -4.97 21.32
N LEU A 115 -25.60 -6.25 21.06
CA LEU A 115 -26.28 -6.72 19.86
C LEU A 115 -27.45 -7.62 20.22
N VAL A 116 -28.61 -7.38 19.61
CA VAL A 116 -29.75 -8.29 19.63
C VAL A 116 -30.06 -8.70 18.20
N ASP A 117 -29.88 -9.98 17.88
CA ASP A 117 -30.12 -10.52 16.53
C ASP A 117 -31.54 -11.12 16.38
N GLU A 118 -32.53 -10.34 16.84
CA GLU A 118 -33.95 -10.68 16.76
C GLU A 118 -34.75 -9.45 16.35
N SER A 119 -35.83 -9.66 15.58
CA SER A 119 -36.79 -8.61 15.24
C SER A 119 -37.82 -8.46 16.37
N PHE A 120 -38.05 -7.23 16.81
CA PHE A 120 -39.10 -6.87 17.76
C PHE A 120 -39.94 -5.71 17.21
N GLU A 121 -41.26 -5.85 17.20
CA GLU A 121 -42.15 -4.79 16.71
C GLU A 121 -43.23 -4.52 17.74
N THR A 122 -43.29 -3.28 18.22
CA THR A 122 -44.33 -2.83 19.15
C THR A 122 -44.64 -1.34 18.96
N ASN A 123 -45.90 -1.00 19.20
CA ASN A 123 -46.40 0.37 19.21
C ASN A 123 -46.26 1.05 20.59
N LYS A 124 -45.73 0.35 21.59
CA LYS A 124 -45.49 0.90 22.94
C LYS A 124 -44.01 1.18 23.18
N ASP A 125 -43.71 1.81 24.31
CA ASP A 125 -42.35 1.80 24.86
C ASP A 125 -41.91 0.33 25.08
N LEU A 126 -40.63 0.02 24.88
CA LEU A 126 -40.12 -1.35 24.98
C LEU A 126 -38.88 -1.42 25.84
N VAL A 127 -38.87 -2.41 26.74
CA VAL A 127 -37.69 -2.84 27.49
C VAL A 127 -37.39 -4.28 27.12
N LEU A 128 -36.18 -4.54 26.61
CA LEU A 128 -35.68 -5.89 26.38
C LEU A 128 -34.95 -6.43 27.61
N TYR A 129 -35.18 -7.71 27.91
CA TYR A 129 -34.49 -8.41 28.99
C TYR A 129 -34.08 -9.82 28.60
N ASP A 130 -33.17 -10.38 29.39
CA ASP A 130 -32.85 -11.80 29.40
C ASP A 130 -32.79 -12.30 30.86
N ASP A 131 -32.84 -13.62 31.04
CA ASP A 131 -32.86 -14.30 32.32
C ASP A 131 -31.51 -14.94 32.60
N LEU A 132 -30.72 -14.33 33.50
CA LEU A 132 -29.40 -14.83 33.87
C LEU A 132 -29.32 -15.24 35.35
N PRO A 133 -28.59 -16.33 35.67
CA PRO A 133 -28.36 -16.76 37.05
C PRO A 133 -27.22 -15.98 37.74
N GLU A 134 -26.30 -15.40 36.97
CA GLU A 134 -25.22 -14.55 37.48
C GLU A 134 -25.60 -13.09 37.19
N THR A 135 -25.48 -12.19 38.18
CA THR A 135 -25.99 -10.80 38.07
C THR A 135 -24.97 -9.74 38.45
N TYR A 136 -23.75 -10.13 38.87
CA TYR A 136 -22.74 -9.23 39.42
C TYR A 136 -22.24 -8.16 38.43
N ARG A 137 -22.40 -8.37 37.12
CA ARG A 137 -22.02 -7.41 36.07
C ARG A 137 -23.19 -6.62 35.50
N TRP A 138 -24.42 -7.03 35.78
CA TRP A 138 -25.59 -6.54 35.07
C TRP A 138 -26.54 -5.78 35.99
N THR A 139 -27.23 -4.79 35.42
CA THR A 139 -28.36 -4.15 36.09
C THR A 139 -29.59 -5.05 35.94
N THR A 140 -30.22 -5.38 37.08
CA THR A 140 -31.38 -6.27 37.15
C THR A 140 -32.63 -5.53 37.57
N PHE A 141 -33.79 -6.16 37.35
CA PHE A 141 -35.06 -5.63 37.80
C PHE A 141 -36.05 -6.71 38.27
N GLU A 142 -37.00 -6.29 39.10
CA GLU A 142 -38.12 -7.10 39.55
C GLU A 142 -39.43 -6.59 38.92
N THR A 143 -40.34 -7.52 38.62
CA THR A 143 -41.64 -7.18 38.02
C THR A 143 -42.80 -7.61 38.91
N GLU A 144 -43.86 -6.80 38.89
CA GLU A 144 -45.17 -7.14 39.45
C GLU A 144 -46.25 -6.70 38.45
N ASN A 145 -47.18 -7.59 38.10
CA ASN A 145 -48.22 -7.34 37.10
C ASN A 145 -47.67 -6.78 35.75
N ASN A 146 -46.55 -7.35 35.27
CA ASN A 146 -45.82 -6.91 34.07
C ASN A 146 -45.29 -5.46 34.12
N LYS A 147 -45.11 -4.90 35.32
CA LYS A 147 -44.45 -3.60 35.53
C LYS A 147 -43.19 -3.76 36.34
N ILE A 148 -42.17 -2.98 36.01
CA ILE A 148 -40.92 -2.90 36.76
C ILE A 148 -41.17 -2.16 38.06
N ILE A 149 -40.93 -2.83 39.20
CA ILE A 149 -41.15 -2.26 40.54
C ILE A 149 -39.85 -1.86 41.23
N GLN A 150 -38.74 -2.53 40.91
CA GLN A 150 -37.45 -2.29 41.53
C GLN A 150 -36.34 -2.54 40.52
N ILE A 151 -35.34 -1.65 40.50
CA ILE A 151 -34.08 -1.82 39.76
C ILE A 151 -32.96 -1.94 40.78
N LYS A 152 -32.04 -2.86 40.51
CA LYS A 152 -30.87 -3.10 41.36
C LYS A 152 -29.64 -3.20 40.46
N ASP A 153 -28.66 -2.33 40.72
CA ASP A 153 -27.44 -2.28 39.94
C ASP A 153 -26.41 -3.29 40.48
N LYS A 154 -25.90 -4.17 39.60
CA LYS A 154 -24.77 -5.08 39.84
C LYS A 154 -24.83 -5.81 41.19
N ILE A 155 -25.90 -6.56 41.42
CA ILE A 155 -26.07 -7.32 42.67
C ILE A 155 -25.11 -8.50 42.69
N ASN A 156 -24.44 -8.70 43.81
CA ASN A 156 -23.68 -9.92 44.05
C ASN A 156 -24.56 -10.89 44.87
N THR A 157 -25.21 -11.85 44.22
CA THR A 157 -26.05 -12.85 44.89
C THR A 157 -25.32 -14.19 45.02
N ASN A 158 -25.27 -14.75 46.24
CA ASN A 158 -24.71 -16.09 46.50
C ASN A 158 -25.65 -17.23 46.07
N GLU A 159 -26.81 -16.92 45.49
CA GLU A 159 -27.83 -17.88 45.08
C GLU A 159 -27.91 -17.91 43.55
N HIS A 160 -27.99 -19.11 42.95
CA HIS A 160 -28.26 -19.32 41.52
C HIS A 160 -29.72 -18.98 41.14
N LYS A 161 -30.24 -17.88 41.67
CA LYS A 161 -31.58 -17.41 41.35
C LYS A 161 -31.54 -16.73 39.99
N ILE A 162 -32.49 -17.05 39.12
CA ILE A 162 -32.62 -16.39 37.83
C ILE A 162 -33.18 -14.98 38.06
N HIS A 163 -32.55 -13.98 37.47
CA HIS A 163 -32.96 -12.59 37.53
C HIS A 163 -33.21 -12.01 36.14
N HIS A 164 -34.16 -11.09 36.02
CA HIS A 164 -34.36 -10.32 34.80
C HIS A 164 -33.26 -9.27 34.69
N VAL A 165 -32.45 -9.38 33.64
CA VAL A 165 -31.32 -8.49 33.31
C VAL A 165 -31.71 -7.59 32.15
N PHE A 166 -31.42 -6.29 32.26
CA PHE A 166 -31.58 -5.39 31.12
C PHE A 166 -30.58 -5.71 30.01
N VAL A 167 -31.07 -5.81 28.78
CA VAL A 167 -30.28 -6.19 27.60
C VAL A 167 -29.51 -5.02 26.98
N GLY A 168 -29.79 -3.77 27.37
CA GLY A 168 -29.11 -2.58 26.83
C GLY A 168 -29.78 -1.96 25.59
N ILE A 169 -30.98 -2.44 25.23
CA ILE A 169 -31.81 -1.86 24.15
C ILE A 169 -33.18 -1.42 24.72
N PHE A 170 -33.54 -0.17 24.45
CA PHE A 170 -34.77 0.46 24.95
C PHE A 170 -35.45 1.26 23.85
N GLN A 171 -36.75 1.04 23.63
CA GLN A 171 -37.57 1.85 22.71
C GLN A 171 -38.43 2.84 23.50
N ILE A 172 -38.36 4.10 23.10
CA ILE A 172 -39.05 5.25 23.70
C ILE A 172 -39.90 5.91 22.61
N LYS A 173 -41.23 5.89 22.77
CA LYS A 173 -42.21 6.43 21.83
C LYS A 173 -42.38 7.95 21.91
N ASN A 174 -41.96 8.58 23.01
CA ASN A 174 -42.00 10.04 23.14
C ASN A 174 -40.61 10.59 23.50
N PRO A 175 -39.74 10.82 22.49
CA PRO A 175 -38.37 11.30 22.70
C PRO A 175 -38.30 12.62 23.46
N GLN A 176 -39.23 13.56 23.23
CA GLN A 176 -39.24 14.88 23.87
C GLN A 176 -39.56 14.77 25.37
N LEU A 177 -40.54 13.95 25.73
CA LEU A 177 -40.88 13.73 27.13
C LEU A 177 -39.73 13.04 27.86
N TYR A 178 -39.08 12.05 27.24
CA TYR A 178 -37.89 11.43 27.82
C TYR A 178 -36.74 12.43 28.00
N PHE A 179 -36.52 13.32 27.03
CA PHE A 179 -35.51 14.37 27.14
C PHE A 179 -35.80 15.35 28.28
N GLN A 180 -37.05 15.76 28.48
CA GLN A 180 -37.43 16.58 29.64
C GLN A 180 -37.11 15.86 30.96
N LYS A 181 -37.36 14.54 31.03
CA LYS A 181 -37.09 13.74 32.22
C LYS A 181 -35.60 13.62 32.53
N ILE A 182 -34.76 13.48 31.50
CA ILE A 182 -33.30 13.39 31.71
C ILE A 182 -32.68 14.75 32.00
N GLU A 183 -33.26 15.85 31.49
CA GLU A 183 -32.81 17.22 31.75
C GLU A 183 -33.03 17.66 33.22
N GLU A 184 -34.05 17.12 33.90
CA GLU A 184 -34.32 17.39 35.32
C GLU A 184 -33.13 17.05 36.23
N ASP A 185 -32.44 15.94 35.97
CA ASP A 185 -31.24 15.50 36.71
C ASP A 185 -30.42 14.49 35.86
N PRO A 186 -29.54 14.96 34.96
CA PRO A 186 -28.78 14.09 34.07
C PRO A 186 -27.81 13.14 34.79
N ASP A 187 -27.39 13.50 36.01
CA ASP A 187 -26.42 12.73 36.81
C ASP A 187 -27.11 11.62 37.63
N LYS A 188 -28.45 11.62 37.74
CA LYS A 188 -29.25 10.57 38.40
C LYS A 188 -29.08 9.17 37.82
N GLY A 189 -28.59 9.09 36.59
CA GLY A 189 -28.35 7.84 35.87
C GLY A 189 -29.48 7.45 34.91
N PHE A 190 -29.12 6.62 33.92
CA PHE A 190 -30.00 6.24 32.82
C PHE A 190 -31.26 5.48 33.29
N TYR A 191 -31.08 4.43 34.10
CA TYR A 191 -32.19 3.58 34.55
C TYR A 191 -33.20 4.31 35.43
N SER A 192 -32.72 5.18 36.33
CA SER A 192 -33.60 6.00 37.18
C SER A 192 -34.45 6.96 36.35
N THR A 193 -33.86 7.56 35.30
CA THR A 193 -34.57 8.41 34.35
C THR A 193 -35.58 7.61 33.52
N LEU A 194 -35.17 6.46 32.99
CA LEU A 194 -36.03 5.55 32.25
C LEU A 194 -37.27 5.18 33.06
N MET A 195 -37.10 4.81 34.33
CA MET A 195 -38.25 4.51 35.20
C MET A 195 -39.13 5.73 35.45
N SER A 196 -38.55 6.91 35.64
CA SER A 196 -39.33 8.14 35.79
C SER A 196 -40.19 8.43 34.56
N TYR A 197 -39.67 8.13 33.35
CA TYR A 197 -40.40 8.25 32.10
C TYR A 197 -41.49 7.17 31.96
N LEU A 198 -41.14 5.88 32.11
CA LEU A 198 -42.08 4.76 31.97
C LEU A 198 -43.24 4.84 32.95
N ASN A 199 -43.00 5.31 34.18
CA ASN A 199 -44.05 5.53 35.17
C ASN A 199 -44.99 6.68 34.80
N SER A 200 -44.54 7.65 34.01
CA SER A 200 -45.35 8.77 33.55
C SER A 200 -46.26 8.43 32.37
N THR A 201 -45.84 7.51 31.50
CA THR A 201 -46.64 7.03 30.35
C THR A 201 -47.51 5.84 30.73
N ASN A 202 -47.00 4.95 31.58
CA ASN A 202 -47.62 3.71 32.03
C ASN A 202 -48.06 2.77 30.86
N GLU A 203 -47.45 2.94 29.69
CA GLU A 203 -47.73 2.18 28.45
C GLU A 203 -46.44 1.62 27.86
N TYR A 204 -45.92 0.55 28.47
CA TYR A 204 -44.72 -0.13 27.99
C TYR A 204 -44.85 -1.65 28.03
N GLU A 205 -44.03 -2.31 27.23
CA GLU A 205 -43.89 -3.76 27.17
C GLU A 205 -42.50 -4.17 27.62
N ILE A 206 -42.44 -5.34 28.27
CA ILE A 206 -41.19 -5.98 28.69
C ILE A 206 -41.11 -7.29 27.90
N LEU A 207 -40.14 -7.41 27.00
CA LEU A 207 -40.00 -8.59 26.13
C LEU A 207 -38.68 -9.30 26.39
N LYS A 208 -38.74 -10.63 26.49
CA LYS A 208 -37.57 -11.48 26.58
C LYS A 208 -36.95 -11.66 25.20
N THR A 209 -35.62 -11.58 25.10
CA THR A 209 -34.87 -11.98 23.90
C THR A 209 -34.11 -13.27 24.17
N ASN A 210 -33.84 -14.07 23.12
CA ASN A 210 -33.02 -15.28 23.21
C ASN A 210 -31.72 -15.18 22.38
N LYS A 211 -31.44 -14.02 21.76
CA LYS A 211 -30.24 -13.78 20.96
C LYS A 211 -29.62 -12.44 21.31
N TRP A 212 -29.32 -12.27 22.58
CA TRP A 212 -28.55 -11.15 23.09
C TRP A 212 -27.07 -11.52 23.14
N TYR A 213 -26.24 -10.61 22.62
CA TYR A 213 -24.78 -10.67 22.71
C TYR A 213 -24.30 -9.38 23.37
N ASP A 214 -23.76 -9.51 24.58
CA ASP A 214 -23.01 -8.45 25.26
C ASP A 214 -21.53 -8.58 24.90
N ILE A 215 -20.93 -7.58 24.29
CA ILE A 215 -19.57 -7.65 23.75
C ILE A 215 -18.61 -6.77 24.56
N GLY A 216 -19.09 -6.13 25.64
CA GLY A 216 -18.31 -5.25 26.49
C GLY A 216 -17.31 -5.97 27.40
N HIS A 217 -17.45 -7.29 27.55
CA HIS A 217 -16.66 -8.12 28.45
C HIS A 217 -15.93 -9.26 27.72
N ILE A 218 -14.76 -9.63 28.22
CA ILE A 218 -13.85 -10.57 27.57
C ILE A 218 -14.43 -11.98 27.36
N ASP A 219 -15.13 -12.52 28.35
CA ASP A 219 -15.79 -13.82 28.32
C ASP A 219 -16.91 -13.87 27.28
N ASN A 220 -17.79 -12.87 27.30
CA ASN A 220 -18.88 -12.78 26.33
C ASN A 220 -18.38 -12.46 24.91
N TYR A 221 -17.30 -11.69 24.77
CA TYR A 221 -16.65 -11.44 23.48
C TYR A 221 -16.19 -12.74 22.80
N PHE A 222 -15.48 -13.60 23.52
CA PHE A 222 -15.03 -14.88 22.97
C PHE A 222 -16.21 -15.81 22.68
N GLN A 223 -17.24 -15.82 23.53
CA GLN A 223 -18.45 -16.59 23.25
C GLN A 223 -19.16 -16.11 21.98
N THR A 224 -19.35 -14.81 21.84
CA THR A 224 -19.94 -14.19 20.63
C THR A 224 -19.13 -14.53 19.39
N LYS A 225 -17.79 -14.46 19.44
CA LYS A 225 -16.95 -14.88 18.31
C LYS A 225 -17.22 -16.31 17.87
N LYS A 226 -17.41 -17.24 18.81
CA LYS A 226 -17.75 -18.64 18.48
C LYS A 226 -19.08 -18.74 17.75
N ASP A 227 -20.09 -18.04 18.22
CA ASP A 227 -21.44 -18.09 17.64
C ASP A 227 -21.43 -17.57 16.18
N PHE A 228 -20.63 -16.54 15.90
CA PHE A 228 -20.50 -15.93 14.57
C PHE A 228 -19.51 -16.64 13.63
N ILE A 229 -18.64 -17.54 14.11
CA ILE A 229 -17.72 -18.32 13.26
C ILE A 229 -18.49 -19.23 12.28
N ASN A 230 -19.70 -19.64 12.64
CA ASN A 230 -20.53 -20.57 11.86
C ASN A 230 -21.13 -19.98 10.56
N LEU A 231 -20.92 -18.68 10.27
CA LEU A 231 -21.54 -17.98 9.14
C LEU A 231 -20.66 -17.88 7.87
N ARG A 232 -19.44 -18.45 7.87
CA ARG A 232 -18.56 -18.40 6.68
C ARG A 232 -19.07 -19.31 5.56
N TYR A 233 -19.16 -18.77 4.34
CA TYR A 233 -19.36 -19.54 3.12
C TYR A 233 -18.22 -20.58 2.96
N PHE A 234 -18.52 -21.79 2.48
CA PHE A 234 -17.63 -22.91 2.11
C PHE A 234 -17.37 -24.02 3.15
N ASN A 235 -17.16 -23.72 4.44
CA ASN A 235 -16.88 -24.75 5.46
C ASN A 235 -17.89 -24.67 6.60
N THR A 236 -18.46 -25.81 7.01
CA THR A 236 -19.25 -25.85 8.24
C THR A 236 -18.30 -26.08 9.41
N ILE A 237 -18.17 -25.07 10.26
CA ILE A 237 -17.43 -25.14 11.51
C ILE A 237 -18.45 -25.46 12.62
N LYS A 238 -18.04 -26.26 13.60
CA LYS A 238 -18.78 -26.51 14.84
C LYS A 238 -17.80 -26.48 16.00
N ILE A 239 -18.14 -25.77 17.06
CA ILE A 239 -17.30 -25.67 18.26
C ILE A 239 -17.99 -26.46 19.38
N HIS A 240 -17.26 -27.43 19.94
CA HIS A 240 -17.72 -28.26 21.06
C HIS A 240 -17.14 -27.70 22.36
N ASP A 241 -17.79 -26.69 22.93
CA ASP A 241 -17.25 -25.86 24.03
C ASP A 241 -16.72 -26.65 25.23
N LYS A 242 -17.51 -27.62 25.72
CA LYS A 242 -17.13 -28.44 26.88
C LYS A 242 -15.90 -29.32 26.64
N LYS A 243 -15.49 -29.49 25.38
CA LYS A 243 -14.33 -30.30 24.98
C LYS A 243 -13.16 -29.45 24.45
N GLY A 244 -13.37 -28.16 24.16
CA GLY A 244 -12.37 -27.33 23.50
C GLY A 244 -12.01 -27.80 22.09
N ILE A 245 -12.96 -28.42 21.38
CA ILE A 245 -12.73 -29.01 20.04
C ILE A 245 -13.45 -28.18 18.98
N LEU A 246 -12.73 -27.79 17.93
CA LEU A 246 -13.27 -27.28 16.69
C LEU A 246 -13.37 -28.42 15.67
N GLU A 247 -14.56 -28.61 15.10
CA GLU A 247 -14.83 -29.55 14.02
C GLU A 247 -15.09 -28.78 12.73
N LYS A 248 -14.31 -29.07 11.69
CA LYS A 248 -14.44 -28.47 10.37
C LYS A 248 -14.81 -29.53 9.36
N THR A 249 -15.79 -29.22 8.50
CA THR A 249 -16.25 -30.09 7.41
C THR A 249 -16.38 -29.29 6.12
N SER A 250 -16.05 -29.91 4.98
CA SER A 250 -16.14 -29.27 3.66
C SER A 250 -16.27 -30.30 2.56
N LYS A 251 -17.11 -30.05 1.55
CA LYS A 251 -17.18 -30.93 0.35
C LYS A 251 -16.11 -30.61 -0.70
N HIS A 252 -15.24 -29.63 -0.44
CA HIS A 252 -14.26 -29.19 -1.41
C HIS A 252 -12.99 -30.07 -1.37
N GLU A 253 -12.52 -30.53 -2.52
CA GLU A 253 -11.31 -31.38 -2.62
C GLU A 253 -10.05 -30.77 -1.94
N LYS A 254 -9.90 -29.44 -1.99
CA LYS A 254 -8.80 -28.71 -1.32
C LYS A 254 -8.74 -28.99 0.17
N PHE A 255 -9.88 -29.24 0.81
CA PHE A 255 -9.96 -29.49 2.24
C PHE A 255 -9.28 -30.80 2.64
N ILE A 256 -9.32 -31.84 1.81
CA ILE A 256 -8.58 -33.08 2.06
C ILE A 256 -7.06 -32.82 2.03
N GLY A 257 -6.61 -31.91 1.15
CA GLY A 257 -5.23 -31.45 1.12
C GLY A 257 -4.81 -30.79 2.43
N GLU A 258 -5.67 -29.92 2.99
CA GLU A 258 -5.46 -29.30 4.30
C GLU A 258 -5.31 -30.35 5.42
N ILE A 259 -6.19 -31.36 5.46
CA ILE A 259 -6.10 -32.45 6.46
C ILE A 259 -4.78 -33.21 6.31
N LYS A 260 -4.41 -33.58 5.07
CA LYS A 260 -3.15 -34.28 4.79
C LYS A 260 -1.94 -33.45 5.20
N TRP A 261 -2.00 -32.13 5.04
CA TRP A 261 -0.93 -31.24 5.47
C TRP A 261 -0.67 -31.39 6.96
N TYR A 262 -1.70 -31.25 7.81
CA TYR A 262 -1.55 -31.41 9.27
C TYR A 262 -0.95 -32.75 9.69
N LEU A 263 -1.36 -33.83 9.02
CA LEU A 263 -0.87 -35.19 9.31
C LEU A 263 0.59 -35.42 8.90
N GLN A 264 1.11 -34.60 8.00
CA GLN A 264 2.48 -34.72 7.47
C GLN A 264 3.47 -33.76 8.15
N ILE A 265 3.02 -32.92 9.08
CA ILE A 265 3.90 -31.97 9.76
C ILE A 265 4.82 -32.67 10.77
N PRO A 266 6.14 -32.38 10.74
CA PRO A 266 7.10 -32.86 11.73
C PRO A 266 6.68 -32.59 13.18
N GLN A 267 7.01 -33.52 14.08
CA GLN A 267 6.58 -33.48 15.47
C GLN A 267 7.04 -32.20 16.20
N GLU A 268 8.23 -31.69 15.89
CA GLU A 268 8.81 -30.50 16.50
C GLU A 268 8.00 -29.22 16.21
N LEU A 269 7.30 -29.19 15.06
CA LEU A 269 6.50 -28.05 14.62
C LEU A 269 5.04 -28.11 15.09
N GLN A 270 4.59 -29.23 15.66
CA GLN A 270 3.22 -29.39 16.18
C GLN A 270 2.89 -28.36 17.27
N SER A 271 3.91 -27.84 17.97
CA SER A 271 3.75 -26.78 18.96
C SER A 271 3.22 -25.46 18.38
N TYR A 272 3.36 -25.22 17.08
CA TYR A 272 2.84 -24.03 16.38
C TYR A 272 1.46 -24.25 15.75
N LEU A 273 0.88 -25.43 15.89
CA LEU A 273 -0.36 -25.83 15.24
C LEU A 273 -1.44 -26.22 16.27
N PRO A 274 -2.72 -26.30 15.84
CA PRO A 274 -3.76 -27.00 16.57
C PRO A 274 -3.47 -28.49 16.68
N LYS A 275 -3.66 -29.04 17.89
CA LYS A 275 -3.62 -30.48 18.09
C LYS A 275 -4.79 -31.14 17.37
N ILE A 276 -4.53 -32.15 16.55
CA ILE A 276 -5.56 -32.92 15.87
C ILE A 276 -6.04 -34.06 16.78
N PHE A 277 -7.36 -34.19 16.93
CA PHE A 277 -7.99 -35.22 17.76
C PHE A 277 -8.59 -36.36 16.94
N ASP A 278 -9.18 -36.04 15.78
CA ASP A 278 -9.89 -36.98 14.92
C ASP A 278 -10.00 -36.38 13.52
N TYR A 279 -10.07 -37.23 12.49
CA TYR A 279 -10.19 -36.75 11.11
C TYR A 279 -10.75 -37.84 10.18
N SER A 280 -11.26 -37.40 9.03
CA SER A 280 -11.63 -38.24 7.90
C SER A 280 -11.13 -37.60 6.61
N ILE A 281 -10.43 -38.38 5.80
CA ILE A 281 -10.05 -38.03 4.42
C ILE A 281 -10.95 -38.69 3.38
N ASN A 282 -12.08 -39.30 3.81
CA ASN A 282 -13.05 -39.87 2.89
C ASN A 282 -13.69 -38.74 2.07
N PRO A 283 -13.62 -38.75 0.72
CA PRO A 283 -14.22 -37.72 -0.12
C PRO A 283 -15.71 -37.46 0.10
N ASP A 284 -16.46 -38.48 0.53
CA ASP A 284 -17.91 -38.35 0.79
C ASP A 284 -18.23 -37.59 2.08
N ASN A 285 -17.32 -37.65 3.06
CA ASN A 285 -17.48 -37.01 4.36
C ASN A 285 -16.12 -36.67 5.00
N PRO A 286 -15.38 -35.70 4.44
CA PRO A 286 -14.10 -35.30 5.02
C PRO A 286 -14.35 -34.34 6.18
N PHE A 287 -13.62 -34.56 7.28
CA PHE A 287 -13.69 -33.71 8.46
C PHE A 287 -12.36 -33.69 9.20
N ILE A 288 -12.15 -32.66 10.02
CA ILE A 288 -11.06 -32.62 10.99
C ILE A 288 -11.58 -32.04 12.30
N LYS A 289 -11.23 -32.69 13.40
CA LYS A 289 -11.48 -32.23 14.77
C LYS A 289 -10.14 -31.86 15.37
N MET A 290 -10.00 -30.60 15.76
CA MET A 290 -8.76 -30.05 16.26
C MET A 290 -9.01 -29.17 17.49
N GLU A 291 -7.93 -28.85 18.19
CA GLU A 291 -7.96 -27.92 19.32
C GLU A 291 -8.45 -26.54 18.89
N TYR A 292 -9.41 -26.00 19.65
CA TYR A 292 -9.90 -24.65 19.47
C TYR A 292 -9.06 -23.66 20.28
N TYR A 293 -8.47 -22.67 19.60
CA TYR A 293 -7.85 -21.52 20.26
C TYR A 293 -8.77 -20.31 20.14
N GLY A 294 -9.05 -19.66 21.27
CA GLY A 294 -9.77 -18.39 21.33
C GLY A 294 -8.91 -17.18 20.97
N TYR A 295 -7.68 -17.36 20.52
CA TYR A 295 -6.75 -16.26 20.26
C TYR A 295 -7.26 -15.36 19.12
N PRO A 296 -7.00 -14.05 19.18
CA PRO A 296 -7.38 -13.15 18.10
C PRO A 296 -6.61 -13.47 16.81
N ASN A 297 -7.34 -13.28 15.70
CA ASN A 297 -6.81 -13.38 14.36
C ASN A 297 -6.08 -12.09 13.98
N LEU A 298 -4.83 -12.19 13.52
CA LEU A 298 -4.02 -11.01 13.21
C LEU A 298 -4.62 -10.13 12.12
N GLY A 299 -5.39 -10.66 11.17
CA GLY A 299 -6.04 -9.87 10.13
C GLY A 299 -7.13 -8.93 10.68
N GLU A 300 -7.89 -9.41 11.67
CA GLU A 300 -8.88 -8.58 12.38
C GLU A 300 -8.18 -7.53 13.25
N ILE A 301 -7.11 -7.92 13.94
CA ILE A 301 -6.33 -6.99 14.76
C ILE A 301 -5.65 -5.94 13.90
N TYR A 302 -5.17 -6.30 12.70
CA TYR A 302 -4.50 -5.38 11.80
C TYR A 302 -5.45 -4.31 11.23
N THR A 303 -6.72 -4.66 11.01
CA THR A 303 -7.72 -3.78 10.40
C THR A 303 -8.51 -2.97 11.43
N PHE A 304 -8.96 -3.62 12.50
CA PHE A 304 -9.89 -3.03 13.48
C PHE A 304 -9.33 -2.96 14.90
N GLY A 305 -8.32 -3.76 15.23
CA GLY A 305 -7.63 -3.73 16.53
C GLY A 305 -6.65 -2.58 16.70
N ASN A 306 -6.05 -2.47 17.89
CA ASN A 306 -5.19 -1.34 18.25
C ASN A 306 -3.90 -1.76 18.99
N TYR A 307 -3.32 -2.91 18.69
CA TYR A 307 -2.02 -3.34 19.23
C TYR A 307 -0.90 -2.34 19.00
N ASN A 308 -0.10 -2.02 20.02
CA ASN A 308 1.05 -1.13 19.87
C ASN A 308 2.17 -1.76 19.02
N LEU A 309 3.13 -0.94 18.58
CA LEU A 309 4.23 -1.40 17.71
C LEU A 309 5.16 -2.42 18.38
N GLY A 310 5.28 -2.41 19.71
CA GLY A 310 6.09 -3.40 20.43
C GLY A 310 5.50 -4.80 20.33
N ILE A 311 4.17 -4.92 20.43
CA ILE A 311 3.46 -6.19 20.22
C ILE A 311 3.65 -6.65 18.77
N TRP A 312 3.50 -5.76 17.78
CA TRP A 312 3.75 -6.09 16.37
C TRP A 312 5.18 -6.54 16.10
N SER A 313 6.18 -5.95 16.77
CA SER A 313 7.56 -6.42 16.68
C SER A 313 7.68 -7.87 17.13
N HIS A 314 7.10 -8.22 18.30
CA HIS A 314 7.12 -9.60 18.79
C HIS A 314 6.36 -10.57 17.89
N ILE A 315 5.23 -10.13 17.31
CA ILE A 315 4.48 -10.92 16.32
C ILE A 315 5.38 -11.26 15.13
N PHE A 316 6.08 -10.27 14.55
CA PHE A 316 6.96 -10.51 13.41
C PHE A 316 8.14 -11.39 13.77
N ASP A 317 8.77 -11.16 14.92
CA ASP A 317 9.87 -12.00 15.40
C ASP A 317 9.40 -13.46 15.57
N SER A 318 8.19 -13.68 16.10
CA SER A 318 7.60 -15.02 16.23
C SER A 318 7.26 -15.67 14.89
N ILE A 319 6.66 -14.95 13.94
CA ILE A 319 6.36 -15.48 12.60
C ILE A 319 7.64 -15.88 11.88
N LEU A 320 8.67 -15.02 11.93
CA LEU A 320 9.94 -15.28 11.26
C LEU A 320 10.69 -16.43 11.91
N TYR A 321 10.58 -16.61 13.22
CA TYR A 321 11.11 -17.78 13.91
C TYR A 321 10.43 -19.08 13.45
N ILE A 322 9.10 -19.09 13.34
CA ILE A 322 8.38 -20.26 12.82
C ILE A 322 8.81 -20.59 11.38
N LEU A 323 8.98 -19.58 10.53
CA LEU A 323 9.49 -19.77 9.18
C LEU A 323 10.91 -20.36 9.15
N ASP A 324 11.79 -19.98 10.09
CA ASP A 324 13.12 -20.60 10.21
C ASP A 324 12.99 -22.07 10.57
N GLU A 325 12.16 -22.41 11.56
CA GLU A 325 11.94 -23.79 11.97
C GLU A 325 11.39 -24.64 10.81
N MET A 326 10.45 -24.10 10.04
CA MET A 326 9.92 -24.75 8.83
C MET A 326 11.00 -24.92 7.75
N SER A 327 11.88 -23.92 7.57
CA SER A 327 12.93 -23.94 6.54
C SER A 327 13.97 -25.06 6.72
N ARG A 328 14.12 -25.59 7.96
CA ARG A 328 15.02 -26.71 8.26
C ARG A 328 14.60 -28.00 7.57
N TYR A 329 13.32 -28.15 7.27
CA TYR A 329 12.77 -29.32 6.60
C TYR A 329 12.79 -29.09 5.09
N LYS A 330 13.66 -29.84 4.42
CA LYS A 330 13.97 -29.70 3.00
C LYS A 330 13.56 -30.95 2.23
N LEU A 331 13.10 -30.74 1.01
CA LEU A 331 12.80 -31.78 0.05
C LEU A 331 13.51 -31.44 -1.26
N THR A 332 14.49 -32.25 -1.64
CA THR A 332 15.14 -32.14 -2.96
C THR A 332 14.38 -32.99 -3.96
N ILE A 333 13.91 -32.36 -5.03
CA ILE A 333 13.20 -33.01 -6.14
C ILE A 333 13.98 -32.80 -7.45
N SER A 334 13.54 -33.35 -8.58
CA SER A 334 14.20 -33.05 -9.85
C SER A 334 14.04 -31.58 -10.24
N GLU A 335 15.01 -31.02 -10.97
CA GLU A 335 14.92 -29.63 -11.46
C GLU A 335 13.69 -29.40 -12.34
N GLU A 336 13.33 -30.40 -13.15
CA GLU A 336 12.13 -30.38 -14.00
C GLU A 336 10.85 -30.31 -13.17
N GLU A 337 10.72 -31.15 -12.13
CA GLU A 337 9.56 -31.13 -11.23
C GLU A 337 9.46 -29.80 -10.46
N ALA A 338 10.57 -29.30 -9.92
CA ALA A 338 10.59 -28.03 -9.19
C ALA A 338 10.18 -26.86 -10.08
N ARG A 339 10.72 -26.82 -11.31
CA ARG A 339 10.37 -25.81 -12.31
C ARG A 339 8.89 -25.87 -12.67
N LYS A 340 8.36 -27.07 -12.96
CA LYS A 340 6.96 -27.27 -13.31
C LYS A 340 6.00 -26.85 -12.19
N ALA A 341 6.31 -27.19 -10.93
CA ALA A 341 5.49 -26.79 -9.79
C ALA A 341 5.46 -25.26 -9.61
N ARG A 342 6.59 -24.57 -9.83
CA ARG A 342 6.66 -23.11 -9.80
C ARG A 342 5.90 -22.47 -10.98
N GLU A 343 6.01 -23.03 -12.18
CA GLU A 343 5.28 -22.56 -13.37
C GLU A 343 3.76 -22.68 -13.16
N GLU A 344 3.27 -23.81 -12.67
CA GLU A 344 1.85 -24.03 -12.37
C GLU A 344 1.31 -22.98 -11.37
N ILE A 345 2.07 -22.72 -10.30
CA ILE A 345 1.62 -21.85 -9.20
C ILE A 345 1.74 -20.36 -9.53
N PHE A 346 2.85 -19.94 -10.15
CA PHE A 346 3.17 -18.53 -10.38
C PHE A 346 2.69 -18.02 -11.74
N VAL A 347 2.87 -18.82 -12.80
CA VAL A 347 2.57 -18.42 -14.18
C VAL A 347 1.15 -18.85 -14.54
N ASP A 348 0.89 -20.15 -14.66
CA ASP A 348 -0.35 -20.67 -15.24
C ASP A 348 -1.58 -20.19 -14.47
N LYS A 349 -1.54 -20.30 -13.14
CA LYS A 349 -2.64 -19.84 -12.27
C LYS A 349 -2.95 -18.35 -12.44
N THR A 350 -1.94 -17.54 -12.72
CA THR A 350 -2.08 -16.09 -12.89
C THR A 350 -2.60 -15.76 -14.28
N ILE A 351 -2.02 -16.37 -15.32
CA ILE A 351 -2.45 -16.18 -16.72
C ILE A 351 -3.92 -16.60 -16.88
N GLN A 352 -4.31 -17.77 -16.35
CA GLN A 352 -5.70 -18.22 -16.37
C GLN A 352 -6.66 -17.23 -15.70
N ALA A 353 -6.24 -16.58 -14.60
CA ALA A 353 -7.06 -15.56 -13.95
C ALA A 353 -7.24 -14.32 -14.81
N LEU A 354 -6.15 -13.83 -15.41
CA LEU A 354 -6.17 -12.66 -16.28
C LEU A 354 -6.97 -12.92 -17.56
N GLU A 355 -6.83 -14.09 -18.17
CA GLU A 355 -7.64 -14.51 -19.32
C GLU A 355 -9.13 -14.52 -18.97
N LEU A 356 -9.50 -15.07 -17.81
CA LEU A 356 -10.88 -15.05 -17.34
C LEU A 356 -11.39 -13.61 -17.11
N MET A 357 -10.57 -12.69 -16.62
CA MET A 357 -10.98 -11.29 -16.47
C MET A 357 -11.10 -10.59 -17.83
N SER A 358 -10.26 -10.92 -18.79
CA SER A 358 -10.26 -10.31 -20.13
C SER A 358 -11.53 -10.60 -20.94
N THR A 359 -12.29 -11.65 -20.60
CA THR A 359 -13.56 -11.98 -21.27
C THR A 359 -14.75 -11.18 -20.75
N LYS A 360 -14.57 -10.42 -19.66
CA LYS A 360 -15.65 -9.61 -19.06
C LYS A 360 -15.57 -8.17 -19.56
N GLU A 361 -16.69 -7.65 -20.06
CA GLU A 361 -16.79 -6.30 -20.63
C GLU A 361 -16.30 -5.20 -19.67
N GLU A 362 -16.57 -5.32 -18.37
CA GLU A 362 -16.17 -4.34 -17.36
C GLU A 362 -14.64 -4.15 -17.24
N PHE A 363 -13.83 -5.19 -17.51
CA PHE A 363 -12.37 -5.11 -17.40
C PHE A 363 -11.66 -4.85 -18.75
N LYS A 364 -12.37 -5.01 -19.87
CA LYS A 364 -11.81 -4.89 -21.23
C LYS A 364 -10.97 -3.62 -21.46
N PRO A 365 -11.38 -2.42 -20.99
CA PRO A 365 -10.56 -1.22 -21.15
C PRO A 365 -9.16 -1.31 -20.54
N LEU A 366 -8.99 -2.06 -19.44
CA LEU A 366 -7.69 -2.26 -18.78
C LEU A 366 -6.76 -3.20 -19.56
N PHE A 367 -7.32 -4.10 -20.38
CA PHE A 367 -6.54 -5.01 -21.21
C PHE A 367 -6.12 -4.37 -22.53
N GLU A 368 -6.93 -3.48 -23.08
CA GLU A 368 -6.72 -2.90 -24.41
C GLU A 368 -5.95 -1.57 -24.38
N ASN A 369 -6.09 -0.78 -23.32
CA ASN A 369 -5.52 0.57 -23.24
C ASN A 369 -4.49 0.68 -22.12
N LYS A 370 -3.64 1.71 -22.20
CA LYS A 370 -2.81 2.13 -21.06
C LYS A 370 -3.72 2.51 -19.88
N ILE A 371 -3.27 2.21 -18.67
CA ILE A 371 -4.06 2.37 -17.45
C ILE A 371 -3.55 3.60 -16.71
N THR A 372 -4.46 4.45 -16.23
CA THR A 372 -4.11 5.55 -15.33
C THR A 372 -4.54 5.18 -13.92
N ILE A 373 -3.61 5.12 -12.97
CA ILE A 373 -3.92 4.87 -11.56
C ILE A 373 -3.42 6.07 -10.76
N ASN A 374 -4.32 6.79 -10.08
CA ASN A 374 -4.00 7.99 -9.28
C ASN A 374 -3.16 9.03 -10.06
N GLY A 375 -3.47 9.22 -11.35
CA GLY A 375 -2.75 10.14 -12.24
C GLY A 375 -1.44 9.61 -12.83
N GLN A 376 -0.95 8.45 -12.38
CA GLN A 376 0.24 7.81 -12.96
C GLN A 376 -0.16 6.85 -14.10
N GLN A 377 0.60 6.88 -15.20
CA GLN A 377 0.41 6.02 -16.37
C GLN A 377 1.11 4.67 -16.20
N TYR A 378 0.41 3.61 -16.56
CA TYR A 378 0.84 2.22 -16.57
C TYR A 378 0.49 1.60 -17.93
N GLU A 379 1.20 0.55 -18.33
CA GLU A 379 0.85 -0.21 -19.54
C GLU A 379 -0.45 -1.01 -19.35
N SER A 380 -0.94 -1.62 -20.44
CA SER A 380 -2.16 -2.43 -20.39
C SER A 380 -1.95 -3.78 -19.68
N LEU A 381 -3.02 -4.40 -19.19
CA LEU A 381 -2.95 -5.75 -18.61
C LEU A 381 -2.47 -6.79 -19.63
N ASN A 382 -2.68 -6.60 -20.94
CA ASN A 382 -2.10 -7.49 -21.95
C ASN A 382 -0.58 -7.35 -22.02
N PHE A 383 -0.03 -6.15 -21.88
CA PHE A 383 1.41 -5.95 -21.78
C PHE A 383 1.99 -6.68 -20.56
N TYR A 384 1.40 -6.47 -19.37
CA TYR A 384 1.84 -7.15 -18.15
C TYR A 384 1.69 -8.67 -18.25
N LYS A 385 0.58 -9.17 -18.80
CA LYS A 385 0.35 -10.60 -19.04
C LYS A 385 1.48 -11.23 -19.84
N ASN A 386 1.98 -10.55 -20.87
CA ASN A 386 3.10 -11.02 -21.68
C ASN A 386 4.42 -10.99 -20.91
N LYS A 387 4.63 -9.99 -20.04
CA LYS A 387 5.84 -9.85 -19.20
C LYS A 387 5.93 -10.81 -18.02
N ILE A 388 4.80 -11.29 -17.49
CA ILE A 388 4.78 -12.22 -16.34
C ILE A 388 5.67 -13.45 -16.58
N LYS A 389 5.62 -14.04 -17.78
CA LYS A 389 6.43 -15.23 -18.07
C LYS A 389 7.92 -14.92 -18.03
N GLU A 390 8.35 -13.83 -18.67
CA GLU A 390 9.75 -13.37 -18.68
C GLU A 390 10.27 -13.13 -17.26
N LEU A 391 9.51 -12.38 -16.44
CA LEU A 391 9.88 -12.10 -15.05
C LEU A 391 9.95 -13.37 -14.20
N CYS A 392 9.00 -14.28 -14.37
CA CYS A 392 9.02 -15.55 -13.64
C CYS A 392 10.22 -16.41 -14.05
N GLU A 393 10.59 -16.45 -15.32
CA GLU A 393 11.81 -17.15 -15.79
C GLU A 393 13.07 -16.62 -15.13
N GLU A 394 13.21 -15.29 -15.09
CA GLU A 394 14.37 -14.61 -14.51
C GLU A 394 14.47 -14.81 -13.00
N HIS A 395 13.36 -14.64 -12.28
CA HIS A 395 13.40 -14.50 -10.82
C HIS A 395 12.97 -15.76 -10.05
N LEU A 396 12.11 -16.61 -10.63
CA LEU A 396 11.41 -17.67 -9.88
C LEU A 396 11.71 -19.08 -10.39
N LEU A 397 11.55 -19.34 -11.69
CA LEU A 397 11.49 -20.70 -12.25
C LEU A 397 12.82 -21.45 -12.19
N ASN A 398 13.92 -20.73 -12.36
CA ASN A 398 15.29 -21.27 -12.37
C ASN A 398 15.96 -21.31 -10.98
N ALA A 399 15.19 -21.12 -9.91
CA ALA A 399 15.68 -21.29 -8.55
C ALA A 399 16.09 -22.75 -8.25
N PRO A 400 16.92 -23.00 -7.22
CA PRO A 400 17.29 -24.36 -6.82
C PRO A 400 16.08 -25.30 -6.66
N ASN A 401 16.30 -26.58 -6.88
CA ASN A 401 15.33 -27.68 -6.78
C ASN A 401 15.10 -28.17 -5.33
N GLU A 402 15.53 -27.39 -4.34
CA GLU A 402 15.27 -27.63 -2.93
C GLU A 402 14.00 -26.88 -2.51
N PHE A 403 12.97 -27.63 -2.13
CA PHE A 403 11.76 -27.09 -1.53
C PHE A 403 11.82 -27.16 -0.02
N ASN A 404 11.14 -26.23 0.65
CA ASN A 404 11.00 -26.22 2.10
C ASN A 404 9.58 -26.58 2.50
N LEU A 405 9.40 -26.96 3.76
CA LEU A 405 8.07 -27.02 4.33
C LEU A 405 7.42 -25.62 4.28
N ILE A 406 6.21 -25.53 3.73
CA ILE A 406 5.45 -24.28 3.64
C ILE A 406 4.02 -24.47 4.15
N HIS A 407 3.41 -23.40 4.64
CA HIS A 407 2.00 -23.33 5.01
C HIS A 407 1.11 -23.26 3.75
N GLY A 408 1.56 -22.51 2.74
CA GLY A 408 0.90 -22.36 1.45
C GLY A 408 -0.29 -21.40 1.44
N ASP A 409 -0.69 -20.87 2.60
CA ASP A 409 -1.63 -19.75 2.72
C ASP A 409 -1.33 -18.89 3.95
N LEU A 410 -0.05 -18.51 4.14
CA LEU A 410 0.40 -17.77 5.32
C LEU A 410 0.04 -16.27 5.24
N CYS A 411 -1.26 -15.95 5.30
CA CYS A 411 -1.76 -14.58 5.43
C CYS A 411 -2.17 -14.29 6.88
N THR A 412 -2.35 -13.01 7.23
CA THR A 412 -2.66 -12.65 8.62
C THR A 412 -3.97 -13.24 9.12
N SER A 413 -4.93 -13.52 8.22
CA SER A 413 -6.17 -14.22 8.56
C SER A 413 -5.98 -15.65 9.07
N ASN A 414 -4.81 -16.23 8.83
CA ASN A 414 -4.47 -17.62 9.14
C ASN A 414 -3.43 -17.72 10.27
N ILE A 415 -3.19 -16.60 10.97
CA ILE A 415 -2.25 -16.50 12.09
C ILE A 415 -3.02 -16.03 13.32
N LEU A 416 -2.98 -16.84 14.36
CA LEU A 416 -3.54 -16.54 15.67
C LEU A 416 -2.41 -16.14 16.62
N TYR A 417 -2.62 -15.13 17.45
CA TYR A 417 -1.60 -14.65 18.38
C TYR A 417 -2.20 -14.35 19.75
N ASP A 418 -1.67 -14.97 20.80
CA ASP A 418 -1.99 -14.60 22.17
C ASP A 418 -0.96 -13.58 22.70
N PRO A 419 -1.36 -12.33 22.96
CA PRO A 419 -0.46 -11.31 23.51
C PRO A 419 -0.02 -11.60 24.95
N LYS A 420 -0.76 -12.42 25.71
CA LYS A 420 -0.46 -12.73 27.13
C LYS A 420 0.69 -13.71 27.23
N SER A 421 0.60 -14.83 26.52
CA SER A 421 1.65 -15.85 26.48
C SER A 421 2.70 -15.64 25.38
N LYS A 422 2.45 -14.71 24.44
CA LYS A 422 3.23 -14.49 23.21
C LYS A 422 3.29 -15.72 22.30
N ILE A 423 2.29 -16.59 22.38
CA ILE A 423 2.18 -17.80 21.55
C ILE A 423 1.54 -17.45 20.21
N THR A 424 2.17 -17.90 19.14
CA THR A 424 1.64 -17.84 17.76
C THR A 424 1.19 -19.22 17.32
N LYS A 425 0.00 -19.30 16.71
CA LYS A 425 -0.53 -20.53 16.09
C LYS A 425 -0.87 -20.27 14.62
N LEU A 426 -0.51 -21.21 13.76
CA LEU A 426 -0.88 -21.21 12.34
C LEU A 426 -2.08 -22.12 12.11
N ILE A 427 -3.03 -21.68 11.30
CA ILE A 427 -4.28 -22.40 10.99
C ILE A 427 -4.60 -22.33 9.49
N ASP A 428 -5.50 -23.18 9.02
CA ASP A 428 -6.02 -23.19 7.65
C ASP A 428 -4.92 -23.22 6.53
N PRO A 429 -4.02 -24.21 6.51
CA PRO A 429 -3.01 -24.37 5.47
C PRO A 429 -3.63 -24.75 4.12
N ARG A 430 -2.97 -24.36 3.02
CA ARG A 430 -3.48 -24.63 1.66
C ARG A 430 -3.41 -26.10 1.26
N GLY A 431 -2.47 -26.82 1.86
CA GLY A 431 -2.27 -28.25 1.67
C GLY A 431 -1.71 -28.71 0.32
N LYS A 432 -1.35 -27.80 -0.59
CA LYS A 432 -0.55 -28.12 -1.79
C LYS A 432 0.18 -26.93 -2.46
N PHE A 433 1.35 -27.21 -3.03
CA PHE A 433 2.14 -26.40 -3.94
C PHE A 433 2.45 -27.22 -5.20
N GLY A 434 1.73 -26.94 -6.29
CA GLY A 434 1.70 -27.82 -7.47
C GLY A 434 1.18 -29.21 -7.08
N GLN A 435 1.98 -30.24 -7.36
CA GLN A 435 1.68 -31.64 -7.01
C GLN A 435 2.17 -32.06 -5.61
N HIS A 436 2.92 -31.20 -4.91
CA HIS A 436 3.45 -31.50 -3.59
C HIS A 436 2.50 -30.98 -2.50
N THR A 437 2.31 -31.73 -1.41
CA THR A 437 1.34 -31.38 -0.36
C THR A 437 1.89 -30.34 0.63
N THR A 438 2.96 -30.68 1.35
CA THR A 438 3.52 -29.87 2.45
C THR A 438 4.76 -29.06 2.06
N TYR A 439 5.45 -29.46 1.00
CA TYR A 439 6.70 -28.82 0.56
C TYR A 439 6.47 -27.95 -0.68
N GLY A 440 7.17 -26.83 -0.75
CA GLY A 440 7.11 -25.90 -1.88
C GLY A 440 8.21 -24.85 -1.84
N ASP A 441 8.06 -23.84 -2.69
CA ASP A 441 8.95 -22.68 -2.69
C ASP A 441 8.69 -21.80 -1.47
N PHE A 442 9.65 -21.67 -0.56
CA PHE A 442 9.49 -20.90 0.68
C PHE A 442 9.11 -19.44 0.44
N ARG A 443 9.50 -18.87 -0.72
CA ARG A 443 9.18 -17.49 -1.09
C ARG A 443 7.68 -17.31 -1.28
N TYR A 444 6.91 -18.39 -1.48
CA TYR A 444 5.46 -18.36 -1.57
C TYR A 444 4.79 -17.86 -0.28
N ASP A 445 5.22 -18.37 0.87
CA ASP A 445 4.69 -17.95 2.17
C ASP A 445 5.11 -16.51 2.50
N LEU A 446 6.34 -16.13 2.15
CA LEU A 446 6.80 -14.73 2.27
C LEU A 446 5.95 -13.79 1.41
N GLY A 447 5.63 -14.17 0.17
CA GLY A 447 4.73 -13.43 -0.71
C GLY A 447 3.30 -13.33 -0.18
N LYS A 448 2.82 -14.33 0.58
CA LYS A 448 1.52 -14.29 1.27
C LYS A 448 1.52 -13.35 2.48
N LEU A 449 2.62 -13.31 3.22
CA LEU A 449 2.79 -12.36 4.32
C LEU A 449 2.93 -10.91 3.82
N THR A 450 3.75 -10.66 2.78
CA THR A 450 3.85 -9.31 2.19
C THR A 450 2.52 -8.87 1.60
N HIS A 451 1.79 -9.77 0.94
CA HIS A 451 0.44 -9.49 0.48
C HIS A 451 -0.50 -8.98 1.58
N SER A 452 -0.41 -9.52 2.81
CA SER A 452 -1.16 -8.98 3.95
C SER A 452 -0.62 -7.62 4.44
N PHE A 453 0.68 -7.49 4.69
CA PHE A 453 1.24 -6.31 5.36
C PHE A 453 1.67 -5.16 4.44
N ASN A 454 2.20 -5.46 3.27
CA ASN A 454 2.58 -4.49 2.25
C ASN A 454 1.37 -4.18 1.35
N GLY A 455 0.80 -5.18 0.70
CA GLY A 455 -0.36 -5.04 -0.17
C GLY A 455 -1.68 -4.73 0.55
N LYS A 456 -1.74 -4.89 1.88
CA LYS A 456 -2.91 -4.59 2.71
C LYS A 456 -4.15 -5.41 2.31
N TYR A 457 -3.98 -6.69 1.98
CA TYR A 457 -5.07 -7.55 1.53
C TYR A 457 -6.31 -7.53 2.44
N GLU A 458 -6.10 -7.53 3.75
CA GLU A 458 -7.17 -7.52 4.74
C GLU A 458 -8.05 -6.27 4.63
N PHE A 459 -7.50 -5.16 4.12
CA PHE A 459 -8.29 -3.95 3.87
C PHE A 459 -9.18 -4.12 2.64
N ILE A 460 -8.73 -4.81 1.59
CA ILE A 460 -9.56 -5.08 0.39
C ILE A 460 -10.73 -6.00 0.74
N ILE A 461 -10.49 -7.11 1.44
CA ILE A 461 -11.54 -8.08 1.75
C ILE A 461 -12.55 -7.58 2.79
N ASN A 462 -12.20 -6.53 3.54
CA ASN A 462 -13.08 -5.87 4.50
C ASN A 462 -13.70 -4.56 3.98
N ASP A 463 -13.55 -4.28 2.68
CA ASP A 463 -14.08 -3.09 1.98
C ASP A 463 -13.56 -1.77 2.58
N LEU A 464 -12.29 -1.74 3.01
CA LEU A 464 -11.59 -0.58 3.55
C LEU A 464 -10.75 0.12 2.48
N PHE A 465 -11.36 0.45 1.34
CA PHE A 465 -10.75 1.23 0.26
C PHE A 465 -11.78 2.08 -0.49
N ASN A 466 -11.33 3.15 -1.14
CA ASN A 466 -12.11 3.88 -2.13
C ASN A 466 -11.65 3.51 -3.54
N LEU A 467 -12.61 3.44 -4.46
CA LEU A 467 -12.37 3.16 -5.86
C LEU A 467 -13.35 3.94 -6.72
N GLU A 468 -12.82 4.70 -7.66
CA GLU A 468 -13.58 5.36 -8.73
C GLU A 468 -13.00 4.94 -10.06
N ILE A 469 -13.85 4.47 -10.96
CA ILE A 469 -13.44 3.93 -12.27
C ILE A 469 -14.12 4.75 -13.35
N SER A 470 -13.33 5.29 -14.27
CA SER A 470 -13.78 5.90 -15.50
C SER A 470 -12.99 5.29 -16.66
N ASN A 471 -13.58 4.25 -17.29
CA ASN A 471 -12.95 3.49 -18.36
C ASN A 471 -11.60 2.86 -17.92
N ASN A 472 -10.47 3.39 -18.40
CA ASN A 472 -9.10 2.98 -18.06
C ASN A 472 -8.43 3.90 -17.02
N ASN A 473 -9.17 4.83 -16.43
CA ASN A 473 -8.70 5.68 -15.35
C ASN A 473 -9.29 5.21 -14.01
N ILE A 474 -8.41 4.97 -13.04
CA ILE A 474 -8.73 4.44 -11.73
C ILE A 474 -8.19 5.41 -10.68
N THR A 475 -9.08 5.92 -9.83
CA THR A 475 -8.71 6.53 -8.56
C THR A 475 -8.85 5.47 -7.49
N TYR A 476 -7.76 5.15 -6.81
CA TYR A 476 -7.69 4.08 -5.84
C TYR A 476 -6.98 4.55 -4.57
N GLU A 477 -7.69 4.48 -3.44
CA GLU A 477 -7.14 4.87 -2.15
C GLU A 477 -7.41 3.77 -1.12
N MET A 478 -6.35 3.25 -0.52
CA MET A 478 -6.47 2.33 0.60
C MET A 478 -6.65 3.12 1.89
N PHE A 479 -7.60 2.70 2.72
CA PHE A 479 -7.88 3.43 3.94
C PHE A 479 -6.98 2.98 5.11
N THR A 480 -5.73 3.43 5.09
CA THR A 480 -4.76 3.18 6.15
C THR A 480 -4.64 4.36 7.13
N ASN A 481 -3.75 4.25 8.12
CA ASN A 481 -3.41 5.34 9.05
C ASN A 481 -1.91 5.23 9.37
N ASP A 482 -1.35 6.22 10.06
CA ASP A 482 0.08 6.26 10.40
C ASP A 482 0.56 5.00 11.12
N LYS A 483 -0.30 4.37 11.91
CA LYS A 483 0.04 3.14 12.63
C LYS A 483 0.18 1.96 11.66
N HIS A 484 -0.73 1.82 10.70
CA HIS A 484 -0.62 0.81 9.65
C HIS A 484 0.64 1.00 8.80
N GLU A 485 1.03 2.24 8.50
CA GLU A 485 2.27 2.52 7.76
C GLU A 485 3.53 2.19 8.57
N LYS A 486 3.52 2.49 9.88
CA LYS A 486 4.60 2.07 10.78
C LYS A 486 4.71 0.55 10.90
N ILE A 487 3.59 -0.17 10.98
CA ILE A 487 3.55 -1.64 11.00
C ILE A 487 4.14 -2.19 9.69
N THR A 488 3.72 -1.67 8.54
CA THR A 488 4.24 -2.11 7.23
C THR A 488 5.73 -1.82 7.08
N THR A 489 6.19 -0.65 7.54
CA THR A 489 7.62 -0.29 7.53
C THR A 489 8.43 -1.24 8.41
N LEU A 490 7.94 -1.53 9.62
CA LEU A 490 8.56 -2.48 10.53
C LEU A 490 8.65 -3.88 9.91
N PHE A 491 7.56 -4.36 9.32
CA PHE A 491 7.51 -5.67 8.65
C PHE A 491 8.50 -5.74 7.48
N LYS A 492 8.48 -4.76 6.57
CA LYS A 492 9.40 -4.68 5.43
C LYS A 492 10.85 -4.74 5.87
N LYS A 493 11.21 -3.95 6.89
CA LYS A 493 12.56 -3.93 7.46
C LYS A 493 12.99 -5.34 7.93
N ARG A 494 12.11 -6.05 8.66
CA ARG A 494 12.41 -7.42 9.11
C ARG A 494 12.61 -8.41 7.96
N ILE A 495 11.79 -8.31 6.92
CA ILE A 495 11.91 -9.16 5.73
C ILE A 495 13.20 -8.84 4.96
N GLU A 496 13.53 -7.57 4.75
CA GLU A 496 14.75 -7.15 4.05
C GLU A 496 16.02 -7.52 4.83
N GLU A 497 16.02 -7.40 6.16
CA GLU A 497 17.13 -7.83 7.03
C GLU A 497 17.39 -9.35 6.92
N LYS A 498 16.31 -10.14 6.82
CA LYS A 498 16.39 -11.61 6.83
C LYS A 498 16.60 -12.22 5.44
N TYR A 499 16.01 -11.64 4.41
CA TYR A 499 16.02 -12.15 3.04
C TYR A 499 16.51 -11.07 2.04
N PRO A 500 17.72 -10.51 2.21
CA PRO A 500 18.19 -9.37 1.44
C PRO A 500 18.31 -9.65 -0.07
N THR A 501 18.53 -10.90 -0.46
CA THR A 501 18.70 -11.32 -1.86
C THR A 501 17.39 -11.73 -2.54
N ASN A 502 16.25 -11.71 -1.82
CA ASN A 502 14.96 -12.19 -2.33
C ASN A 502 13.91 -11.09 -2.57
N LYS A 503 14.30 -9.82 -2.46
CA LYS A 503 13.37 -8.68 -2.50
C LYS A 503 12.49 -8.67 -3.76
N GLU A 504 13.09 -8.78 -4.94
CA GLU A 504 12.38 -8.75 -6.22
C GLU A 504 11.50 -9.99 -6.40
N GLN A 505 11.98 -11.17 -5.98
CA GLN A 505 11.24 -12.42 -6.03
C GLN A 505 9.99 -12.35 -5.15
N ILE A 506 10.11 -11.83 -3.93
CA ILE A 506 8.99 -11.70 -3.00
C ILE A 506 7.98 -10.68 -3.53
N GLN A 507 8.44 -9.53 -4.05
CA GLN A 507 7.57 -8.53 -4.67
C GLN A 507 6.83 -9.09 -5.90
N LEU A 508 7.52 -9.86 -6.75
CA LEU A 508 6.90 -10.51 -7.90
C LEU A 508 5.81 -11.47 -7.45
N ILE A 509 6.12 -12.34 -6.47
CA ILE A 509 5.12 -13.28 -5.94
C ILE A 509 3.93 -12.53 -5.35
N GLU A 510 4.15 -11.45 -4.58
CA GLU A 510 3.09 -10.61 -4.03
C GLU A 510 2.15 -10.08 -5.13
N ALA A 511 2.72 -9.52 -6.21
CA ALA A 511 1.96 -9.05 -7.36
C ALA A 511 1.13 -10.19 -7.99
N LEU A 512 1.74 -11.36 -8.19
CA LEU A 512 1.08 -12.54 -8.75
C LEU A 512 -0.03 -13.09 -7.84
N GLN A 513 0.08 -12.94 -6.51
CA GLN A 513 -1.03 -13.30 -5.61
C GLN A 513 -2.27 -12.46 -5.95
N TYR A 514 -2.14 -11.14 -6.02
CA TYR A 514 -3.25 -10.25 -6.37
C TYR A 514 -3.86 -10.58 -7.73
N LEU A 515 -3.01 -10.70 -8.76
CA LEU A 515 -3.46 -10.98 -10.13
C LEU A 515 -4.10 -12.36 -10.26
N SER A 516 -3.62 -13.38 -9.53
CA SER A 516 -4.20 -14.73 -9.58
C SER A 516 -5.49 -14.86 -8.78
N MET A 517 -5.63 -14.13 -7.65
CA MET A 517 -6.76 -14.25 -6.74
C MET A 517 -7.99 -13.44 -7.16
N VAL A 518 -7.83 -12.47 -8.07
CA VAL A 518 -8.93 -11.64 -8.60
C VAL A 518 -10.21 -12.43 -8.91
N ARG A 519 -10.09 -13.62 -9.49
CA ARG A 519 -11.23 -14.49 -9.84
C ARG A 519 -12.06 -14.99 -8.64
N MET A 520 -11.44 -15.12 -7.46
CA MET A 520 -12.07 -15.67 -6.26
C MET A 520 -12.92 -14.65 -5.51
N HIS A 521 -12.85 -13.36 -5.89
CA HIS A 521 -13.59 -12.27 -5.24
C HIS A 521 -14.86 -11.86 -5.97
N PHE A 522 -15.29 -12.64 -6.97
CA PHE A 522 -16.63 -12.54 -7.54
C PHE A 522 -17.70 -12.83 -6.46
N PRO A 523 -18.84 -12.10 -6.43
CA PRO A 523 -19.29 -11.06 -7.37
C PRO A 523 -18.93 -9.61 -7.01
N LYS A 524 -17.97 -9.37 -6.10
CA LYS A 524 -17.58 -8.02 -5.68
C LYS A 524 -16.59 -7.39 -6.67
N THR A 525 -17.10 -6.87 -7.78
CA THR A 525 -16.31 -6.27 -8.88
C THR A 525 -15.31 -5.21 -8.39
N GLU A 526 -15.68 -4.38 -7.40
CA GLU A 526 -14.79 -3.35 -6.83
C GLU A 526 -13.54 -3.97 -6.19
N ARG A 527 -13.68 -5.09 -5.47
CA ARG A 527 -12.53 -5.83 -4.93
C ARG A 527 -11.67 -6.40 -6.05
N GLN A 528 -12.28 -6.86 -7.14
CA GLN A 528 -11.55 -7.37 -8.30
C GLN A 528 -10.68 -6.27 -8.94
N PHE A 529 -11.23 -5.07 -9.15
CA PHE A 529 -10.45 -3.93 -9.62
C PHE A 529 -9.36 -3.50 -8.65
N ALA A 530 -9.63 -3.46 -7.34
CA ALA A 530 -8.61 -3.15 -6.33
C ALA A 530 -7.44 -4.13 -6.37
N MET A 531 -7.71 -5.42 -6.58
CA MET A 531 -6.67 -6.44 -6.74
C MET A 531 -5.86 -6.26 -8.03
N LEU A 532 -6.51 -6.03 -9.17
CA LEU A 532 -5.79 -5.77 -10.42
C LEU A 532 -4.90 -4.53 -10.31
N THR A 533 -5.43 -3.45 -9.73
CA THR A 533 -4.73 -2.18 -9.49
C THR A 533 -3.50 -2.40 -8.62
N THR A 534 -3.66 -3.06 -7.47
CA THR A 534 -2.56 -3.37 -6.55
C THR A 534 -1.51 -4.26 -7.21
N GLY A 535 -1.95 -5.29 -7.94
CA GLY A 535 -1.05 -6.18 -8.69
C GLY A 535 -0.22 -5.44 -9.74
N ILE A 536 -0.82 -4.52 -10.49
CA ILE A 536 -0.12 -3.67 -11.48
C ILE A 536 0.92 -2.78 -10.79
N GLN A 537 0.55 -2.09 -9.71
CA GLN A 537 1.45 -1.19 -8.98
C GLN A 537 2.66 -1.92 -8.38
N LEU A 538 2.50 -3.19 -8.01
CA LEU A 538 3.58 -4.04 -7.52
C LEU A 538 4.44 -4.61 -8.65
N LEU A 539 3.85 -4.87 -9.83
CA LEU A 539 4.52 -5.51 -10.96
C LEU A 539 5.29 -4.51 -11.84
N ASP A 540 4.74 -3.32 -12.11
CA ASP A 540 5.36 -2.31 -12.99
C ASP A 540 6.81 -1.95 -12.61
N PRO A 541 7.17 -1.80 -11.32
CA PRO A 541 8.55 -1.50 -10.93
C PRO A 541 9.56 -2.62 -11.23
N LEU A 542 9.10 -3.86 -11.45
CA LEU A 542 9.96 -5.02 -11.76
C LEU A 542 10.27 -5.13 -13.25
N ILE A 543 9.55 -4.40 -14.11
CA ILE A 543 9.77 -4.43 -15.54
C ILE A 543 10.81 -3.36 -15.88
N GLU A 544 11.94 -3.78 -16.45
CA GLU A 544 12.85 -2.85 -17.11
C GLU A 544 12.08 -2.14 -18.23
N LYS A 545 11.66 -0.91 -17.97
CA LYS A 545 11.19 -0.01 -19.02
C LYS A 545 12.36 0.18 -19.96
N GLU A 546 12.13 0.10 -21.28
CA GLU A 546 13.18 0.30 -22.29
C GLU A 546 14.09 1.44 -21.84
N ASN A 547 15.40 1.17 -21.79
CA ASN A 547 16.44 2.07 -21.30
C ASN A 547 16.56 3.30 -22.22
N LYS A 548 15.54 4.15 -22.19
CA LYS A 548 15.43 5.36 -23.00
C LYS A 548 16.46 6.35 -22.47
N MET A 549 17.39 6.71 -23.35
CA MET A 549 18.53 7.57 -23.01
C MET A 549 18.01 8.93 -22.52
N ASN A 550 18.51 9.39 -21.38
CA ASN A 550 18.25 10.73 -20.89
C ASN A 550 19.32 11.67 -21.48
N ILE A 551 18.88 12.77 -22.09
CA ILE A 551 19.78 13.82 -22.59
C ILE A 551 19.44 15.08 -21.83
N ILE A 552 20.39 15.55 -21.03
CA ILE A 552 20.21 16.70 -20.15
C ILE A 552 21.08 17.87 -20.60
N LEU A 553 20.46 19.04 -20.72
CA LEU A 553 21.13 20.28 -21.11
C LEU A 553 21.02 21.31 -19.97
N PRO A 554 22.10 21.54 -19.21
CA PRO A 554 22.13 22.57 -18.17
C PRO A 554 22.32 23.96 -18.79
N MET A 555 21.22 24.67 -19.03
CA MET A 555 21.20 25.97 -19.73
C MET A 555 20.95 27.15 -18.78
N ALA A 556 21.35 27.01 -17.52
CA ALA A 556 21.11 28.00 -16.48
C ALA A 556 22.22 29.05 -16.31
N GLY A 557 23.26 29.01 -17.14
CA GLY A 557 24.34 30.00 -17.11
C GLY A 557 23.91 31.41 -17.56
N LEU A 558 24.60 32.43 -17.06
CA LEU A 558 24.28 33.85 -17.35
C LEU A 558 24.62 34.29 -18.78
N GLY A 559 25.37 33.51 -19.56
CA GLY A 559 25.72 33.87 -20.94
C GLY A 559 26.49 35.19 -21.07
N SER A 560 27.19 35.61 -20.00
CA SER A 560 27.67 36.99 -19.82
C SER A 560 28.55 37.51 -20.96
N ARG A 561 29.32 36.64 -21.62
CA ARG A 561 30.15 36.99 -22.79
C ARG A 561 29.34 37.53 -23.97
N PHE A 562 28.16 36.97 -24.23
CA PHE A 562 27.25 37.46 -25.29
C PHE A 562 26.55 38.76 -24.88
N THR A 563 26.16 38.87 -23.60
CA THR A 563 25.52 40.11 -23.11
C THR A 563 26.45 41.32 -23.18
N LYS A 564 27.78 41.13 -22.99
CA LYS A 564 28.78 42.20 -23.08
C LYS A 564 28.91 42.80 -24.48
N VAL A 565 28.58 42.04 -25.53
CA VAL A 565 28.56 42.51 -26.93
C VAL A 565 27.16 42.90 -27.41
N GLY A 566 26.20 43.04 -26.49
CA GLY A 566 24.84 43.51 -26.78
C GLY A 566 23.83 42.42 -27.17
N ILE A 567 24.20 41.13 -27.13
CA ILE A 567 23.28 40.03 -27.43
C ILE A 567 22.54 39.63 -26.15
N THR A 568 21.25 39.97 -26.08
CA THR A 568 20.39 39.71 -24.90
C THR A 568 19.57 38.43 -25.02
N THR A 569 19.50 37.82 -26.21
CA THR A 569 18.84 36.53 -26.43
C THR A 569 19.49 35.45 -25.57
N PRO A 570 18.72 34.61 -24.85
CA PRO A 570 19.27 33.49 -24.12
C PRO A 570 20.16 32.62 -25.00
N LYS A 571 21.39 32.35 -24.53
CA LYS A 571 22.44 31.64 -25.27
C LYS A 571 21.97 30.44 -26.11
N PRO A 572 21.20 29.46 -25.59
CA PRO A 572 20.75 28.31 -26.40
C PRO A 572 19.90 28.68 -27.62
N LEU A 573 19.25 29.86 -27.63
CA LEU A 573 18.40 30.35 -28.70
C LEU A 573 19.12 31.25 -29.71
N ILE A 574 20.40 31.60 -29.47
CA ILE A 574 21.20 32.38 -30.43
C ILE A 574 21.29 31.59 -31.74
N LYS A 575 21.00 32.26 -32.87
CA LYS A 575 21.09 31.67 -34.20
C LYS A 575 22.48 31.90 -34.77
N VAL A 576 23.11 30.83 -35.22
CA VAL A 576 24.38 30.82 -35.93
C VAL A 576 24.15 30.10 -37.25
N ARG A 577 24.44 30.78 -38.37
CA ARG A 577 24.13 30.28 -39.73
C ARG A 577 22.67 29.81 -39.90
N GLY A 578 21.72 30.54 -39.29
CA GLY A 578 20.28 30.25 -39.39
C GLY A 578 19.74 29.18 -38.43
N LYS A 579 20.61 28.46 -37.70
CA LYS A 579 20.25 27.39 -36.75
C LYS A 579 20.59 27.78 -35.31
N GLN A 580 19.71 27.46 -34.35
CA GLN A 580 19.95 27.76 -32.93
C GLN A 580 21.12 26.94 -32.37
N LEU A 581 21.92 27.52 -31.45
CA LEU A 581 23.02 26.82 -30.77
C LEU A 581 22.60 25.47 -30.16
N ILE A 582 21.44 25.43 -29.52
CA ILE A 582 20.93 24.17 -28.93
C ILE A 582 20.69 23.06 -29.97
N LYS A 583 20.34 23.44 -31.22
CA LYS A 583 20.18 22.47 -32.30
C LYS A 583 21.54 22.03 -32.85
N TRP A 584 22.53 22.92 -32.90
CA TRP A 584 23.92 22.53 -33.23
C TRP A 584 24.49 21.54 -32.22
N ALA A 585 24.20 21.73 -30.93
CA ALA A 585 24.58 20.80 -29.88
C ALA A 585 23.91 19.43 -30.07
N LEU A 586 22.59 19.40 -30.27
CA LEU A 586 21.85 18.15 -30.46
C LEU A 586 22.21 17.42 -31.76
N ASP A 587 22.72 18.08 -32.80
CA ASP A 587 23.27 17.35 -33.97
C ASP A 587 24.48 16.48 -33.62
N SER A 588 25.13 16.75 -32.49
CA SER A 588 26.32 16.02 -32.03
C SER A 588 25.98 14.63 -31.48
N ILE A 589 24.71 14.35 -31.20
CA ILE A 589 24.24 13.05 -30.72
C ILE A 589 23.82 12.17 -31.91
N PRO A 590 23.83 10.83 -31.75
CA PRO A 590 23.36 9.93 -32.80
C PRO A 590 21.88 10.16 -33.15
N GLN A 591 21.61 10.46 -34.43
CA GLN A 591 20.27 10.56 -34.98
C GLN A 591 19.55 9.19 -34.88
N ASN A 592 18.24 9.19 -34.64
CA ASN A 592 17.38 8.00 -34.48
C ASN A 592 17.55 7.19 -33.17
N THR A 593 18.16 7.76 -32.13
CA THR A 593 18.12 7.18 -30.78
C THR A 593 16.87 7.68 -30.05
N GLU A 594 16.03 6.79 -29.52
CA GLU A 594 14.91 7.22 -28.69
C GLU A 594 15.44 7.76 -27.35
N HIS A 595 15.04 8.98 -26.98
CA HIS A 595 15.58 9.66 -25.82
C HIS A 595 14.56 10.57 -25.12
N ASN A 596 14.81 10.86 -23.85
CA ASN A 596 14.12 11.88 -23.07
C ASN A 596 14.97 13.16 -23.09
N LEU A 597 14.41 14.28 -23.51
CA LEU A 597 15.06 15.59 -23.43
C LEU A 597 14.72 16.27 -22.10
N ILE A 598 15.75 16.66 -21.35
CA ILE A 598 15.63 17.34 -20.06
C ILE A 598 16.39 18.68 -20.15
N PHE A 599 15.69 19.79 -20.00
CA PHE A 599 16.26 21.12 -20.05
C PHE A 599 16.22 21.76 -18.66
N ILE A 600 17.36 22.23 -18.16
CA ILE A 600 17.40 23.03 -16.94
C ILE A 600 17.57 24.49 -17.34
N VAL A 601 16.59 25.32 -17.03
CA VAL A 601 16.50 26.71 -17.51
C VAL A 601 16.32 27.69 -16.35
N ARG A 602 16.73 28.95 -16.53
CA ARG A 602 16.44 30.00 -15.55
C ARG A 602 14.97 30.40 -15.63
N GLN A 603 14.33 30.62 -14.48
CA GLN A 603 12.97 31.13 -14.38
C GLN A 603 12.81 32.48 -15.09
N GLU A 604 13.84 33.34 -15.01
CA GLU A 604 13.88 34.61 -15.75
C GLU A 604 13.73 34.41 -17.27
N HIS A 605 14.37 33.38 -17.85
CA HIS A 605 14.25 33.10 -19.28
C HIS A 605 12.86 32.60 -19.70
N ILE A 606 12.15 31.92 -18.79
CA ILE A 606 10.74 31.55 -19.02
C ILE A 606 9.88 32.81 -19.00
N ASN A 607 10.08 33.67 -18.00
CA ASN A 607 9.26 34.86 -17.82
C ASN A 607 9.42 35.84 -18.99
N GLU A 608 10.66 36.15 -19.37
CA GLU A 608 11.01 37.18 -20.35
C GLU A 608 11.00 36.67 -21.80
N PHE A 609 11.51 35.45 -22.04
CA PHE A 609 11.75 34.96 -23.39
C PHE A 609 10.85 33.79 -23.81
N LYS A 610 10.00 33.30 -22.91
CA LYS A 610 9.14 32.11 -23.12
C LYS A 610 9.94 30.92 -23.63
N ILE A 611 11.13 30.70 -23.04
CA ILE A 611 12.06 29.68 -23.50
C ILE A 611 11.44 28.27 -23.44
N ASP A 612 10.56 28.03 -22.48
CA ASP A 612 9.79 26.80 -22.33
C ASP A 612 8.91 26.51 -23.55
N GLN A 613 8.16 27.51 -24.02
CA GLN A 613 7.31 27.39 -25.22
C GLN A 613 8.17 27.19 -26.48
N LYS A 614 9.26 27.96 -26.62
CA LYS A 614 10.17 27.83 -27.75
C LYS A 614 10.87 26.46 -27.81
N LEU A 615 11.23 25.89 -26.65
CA LEU A 615 11.82 24.54 -26.61
C LEU A 615 10.79 23.49 -27.04
N LYS A 616 9.53 23.63 -26.62
CA LYS A 616 8.45 22.75 -27.06
C LYS A 616 8.20 22.84 -28.57
N GLU A 617 8.19 24.05 -29.12
CA GLU A 617 8.09 24.30 -30.56
C GLU A 617 9.27 23.72 -31.36
N LEU A 618 10.49 23.80 -30.82
CA LEU A 618 11.69 23.32 -31.50
C LEU A 618 11.84 21.79 -31.49
N PHE A 619 11.24 21.11 -30.50
CA PHE A 619 11.44 19.68 -30.26
C PHE A 619 10.11 18.90 -30.23
N SER A 620 9.36 18.99 -29.13
CA SER A 620 8.02 18.43 -28.98
C SER A 620 7.39 18.87 -27.66
N GLU A 621 6.10 18.60 -27.47
CA GLU A 621 5.45 18.75 -26.15
C GLU A 621 5.97 17.76 -25.08
N ASN A 622 6.59 16.65 -25.50
CA ASN A 622 7.03 15.57 -24.60
C ASN A 622 8.49 15.77 -24.13
N ILE A 623 8.81 16.97 -23.65
CA ILE A 623 10.12 17.32 -23.08
C ILE A 623 9.98 17.70 -21.60
N THR A 624 11.02 17.45 -20.81
CA THR A 624 11.06 17.87 -19.40
C THR A 624 11.77 19.21 -19.29
N ILE A 625 11.14 20.19 -18.63
CA ILE A 625 11.73 21.51 -18.36
C ILE A 625 11.78 21.71 -16.86
N ILE A 626 12.97 21.98 -16.33
CA ILE A 626 13.23 22.21 -14.91
C ILE A 626 13.63 23.67 -14.73
N PRO A 627 12.73 24.53 -14.25
CA PRO A 627 13.06 25.93 -13.98
C PRO A 627 13.86 26.09 -12.69
N ILE A 628 14.83 27.01 -12.69
CA ILE A 628 15.61 27.38 -11.50
C ILE A 628 15.62 28.89 -11.31
N ASN A 629 15.52 29.34 -10.06
CA ASN A 629 15.44 30.76 -9.69
C ASN A 629 16.72 31.29 -9.01
N HIS A 630 17.79 30.49 -8.99
CA HIS A 630 19.06 30.83 -8.36
C HIS A 630 20.24 30.37 -9.23
N THR A 631 21.42 30.93 -8.96
CA THR A 631 22.67 30.45 -9.56
C THR A 631 23.20 29.28 -8.72
N THR A 632 23.68 28.24 -9.37
CA THR A 632 24.26 27.06 -8.74
C THR A 632 25.77 27.19 -8.60
N GLU A 633 26.39 26.36 -7.76
CA GLU A 633 27.85 26.30 -7.61
C GLU A 633 28.56 25.56 -8.78
N GLY A 634 27.95 25.51 -9.97
CA GLY A 634 28.54 24.91 -11.17
C GLY A 634 27.61 24.01 -11.96
N ALA A 635 28.11 23.53 -13.10
CA ALA A 635 27.34 22.69 -14.03
C ALA A 635 26.94 21.35 -13.39
N ALA A 636 27.80 20.71 -12.59
CA ALA A 636 27.46 19.46 -11.92
C ALA A 636 26.30 19.63 -10.92
N CYS A 637 26.35 20.69 -10.10
CA CYS A 637 25.25 21.05 -9.20
C CYS A 637 23.96 21.35 -9.95
N THR A 638 24.06 22.01 -11.11
CA THR A 638 22.90 22.27 -11.98
C THR A 638 22.24 20.97 -12.42
N VAL A 639 23.01 20.02 -12.96
CA VAL A 639 22.47 18.73 -13.43
C VAL A 639 21.86 17.92 -12.28
N LEU A 640 22.44 17.98 -11.07
CA LEU A 640 21.88 17.31 -9.89
C LEU A 640 20.48 17.79 -9.48
N LEU A 641 20.05 18.99 -9.90
CA LEU A 641 18.65 19.43 -9.70
C LEU A 641 17.65 18.53 -10.45
N ALA A 642 18.11 17.78 -11.46
CA ALA A 642 17.32 16.78 -12.16
C ALA A 642 17.43 15.37 -11.56
N LYS A 643 18.02 15.19 -10.36
CA LYS A 643 18.27 13.87 -9.73
C LYS A 643 17.06 12.94 -9.77
N LYS A 644 15.84 13.44 -9.51
CA LYS A 644 14.60 12.65 -9.58
C LYS A 644 14.30 12.04 -10.97
N HIS A 645 14.84 12.62 -12.04
CA HIS A 645 14.65 12.17 -13.43
C HIS A 645 15.80 11.30 -13.94
N ILE A 646 17.01 11.47 -13.38
CA ILE A 646 18.24 10.83 -13.89
C ILE A 646 18.85 9.80 -12.94
N ASN A 647 18.43 9.72 -11.68
CA ASN A 647 18.95 8.74 -10.72
C ASN A 647 18.33 7.34 -10.93
N ASN A 648 18.60 6.74 -12.08
CA ASN A 648 18.05 5.47 -12.53
C ASN A 648 19.08 4.70 -13.38
N ASN A 649 18.66 3.56 -13.91
CA ASN A 649 19.48 2.70 -14.79
C ASN A 649 19.48 3.16 -16.25
N ASN A 650 18.81 4.26 -16.62
CA ASN A 650 18.83 4.71 -17.99
C ASN A 650 20.19 5.36 -18.32
N PRO A 651 20.71 5.21 -19.56
CA PRO A 651 21.89 5.93 -20.00
C PRO A 651 21.67 7.45 -19.93
N LEU A 652 22.73 8.21 -19.65
CA LEU A 652 22.67 9.66 -19.50
C LEU A 652 23.72 10.34 -20.39
N ILE A 653 23.30 11.31 -21.20
CA ILE A 653 24.18 12.28 -21.86
C ILE A 653 23.95 13.64 -21.23
N ILE A 654 25.00 14.26 -20.70
CA ILE A 654 25.02 15.67 -20.32
C ILE A 654 25.62 16.44 -21.50
N LEU A 655 24.89 17.42 -22.01
CA LEU A 655 25.25 18.14 -23.23
C LEU A 655 25.20 19.65 -23.03
N ASP A 656 26.33 20.30 -23.25
CA ASP A 656 26.43 21.76 -23.29
C ASP A 656 25.69 22.31 -24.52
N CYS A 657 24.97 23.42 -24.35
CA CYS A 657 24.12 23.96 -25.41
C CYS A 657 24.86 24.72 -26.53
N ASP A 658 26.18 24.82 -26.43
CA ASP A 658 27.04 25.69 -27.23
C ASP A 658 28.23 24.96 -27.81
N ILE A 659 28.01 23.75 -28.30
CA ILE A 659 29.02 22.96 -29.00
C ILE A 659 28.46 22.41 -30.31
N HIS A 660 29.34 21.99 -31.21
CA HIS A 660 29.00 21.15 -32.35
C HIS A 660 30.13 20.14 -32.61
N LEU A 661 29.81 18.84 -32.52
CA LEU A 661 30.78 17.75 -32.61
C LEU A 661 30.43 16.75 -33.70
N LYS A 662 31.46 16.16 -34.31
CA LYS A 662 31.34 14.89 -35.04
C LYS A 662 32.27 13.85 -34.43
N VAL A 663 31.69 12.74 -33.96
CA VAL A 663 32.40 11.70 -33.20
C VAL A 663 32.11 10.33 -33.83
N PRO A 664 32.87 9.90 -34.87
CA PRO A 664 32.51 8.74 -35.68
C PRO A 664 32.36 7.42 -34.92
N LYS A 665 33.23 7.18 -33.92
CA LYS A 665 33.24 5.94 -33.13
C LYS A 665 32.29 5.95 -31.93
N TYR A 666 31.53 7.03 -31.74
CA TYR A 666 30.72 7.21 -30.54
C TYR A 666 29.67 6.10 -30.38
N PHE A 667 28.99 5.76 -31.48
CA PHE A 667 27.95 4.72 -31.48
C PHE A 667 28.46 3.33 -31.13
N GLU A 668 29.66 2.96 -31.58
CA GLU A 668 30.28 1.67 -31.24
C GLU A 668 30.59 1.60 -29.75
N LEU A 669 31.10 2.70 -29.17
CA LEU A 669 31.40 2.79 -27.75
C LEU A 669 30.15 2.75 -26.86
N LEU A 670 29.04 3.36 -27.30
CA LEU A 670 27.75 3.33 -26.58
C LEU A 670 27.18 1.90 -26.42
N LYS A 671 27.60 0.94 -27.25
CA LYS A 671 27.12 -0.45 -27.20
C LYS A 671 27.87 -1.30 -26.16
N ASP A 672 29.07 -0.92 -25.77
CA ASP A 672 29.88 -1.70 -24.82
C ASP A 672 29.47 -1.38 -23.38
N LYS A 673 28.73 -2.32 -22.78
CA LYS A 673 28.21 -2.23 -21.42
C LYS A 673 29.29 -2.23 -20.33
N ASN A 674 30.54 -2.55 -20.67
CA ASN A 674 31.67 -2.50 -19.73
C ASN A 674 32.21 -1.07 -19.56
N ILE A 675 31.89 -0.15 -20.48
CA ILE A 675 32.28 1.25 -20.40
C ILE A 675 31.24 2.00 -19.56
N LYS A 676 31.67 2.57 -18.43
CA LYS A 676 30.77 3.36 -17.55
C LYS A 676 30.60 4.81 -17.99
N GLY A 677 31.51 5.30 -18.82
CA GLY A 677 31.36 6.63 -19.38
C GLY A 677 32.28 6.94 -20.56
N ILE A 678 31.86 7.91 -21.36
CA ILE A 678 32.59 8.33 -22.56
C ILE A 678 32.71 9.85 -22.57
N ILE A 679 33.93 10.34 -22.82
CA ILE A 679 34.21 11.77 -22.99
C ILE A 679 34.74 11.99 -24.41
N PRO A 680 34.03 12.74 -25.27
CA PRO A 680 34.56 13.21 -26.54
C PRO A 680 35.73 14.15 -26.32
N VAL A 681 36.81 13.91 -27.06
CA VAL A 681 38.05 14.68 -26.96
C VAL A 681 38.54 15.12 -28.34
N PHE A 682 39.27 16.22 -28.39
CA PHE A 682 39.96 16.68 -29.59
C PHE A 682 41.37 17.15 -29.24
N ARG A 683 42.22 17.35 -30.25
CA ARG A 683 43.57 17.90 -30.07
C ARG A 683 43.50 19.41 -30.28
N GLY A 684 43.77 20.18 -29.23
CA GLY A 684 43.66 21.64 -29.23
C GLY A 684 44.79 22.32 -28.47
N GLU A 685 45.05 23.58 -28.83
CA GLU A 685 46.03 24.44 -28.16
C GLU A 685 45.43 25.21 -26.97
N GLY A 686 46.31 25.68 -26.05
CA GLY A 686 45.97 26.49 -24.89
C GLY A 686 45.38 25.72 -23.69
N ASP A 687 45.30 26.37 -22.52
CA ASP A 687 44.99 25.69 -21.24
C ASP A 687 43.57 25.98 -20.72
N LYS A 688 42.68 26.46 -21.61
CA LYS A 688 41.31 26.85 -21.26
C LYS A 688 40.32 25.70 -21.11
N TRP A 689 40.72 24.48 -21.48
CA TRP A 689 39.87 23.27 -21.55
C TRP A 689 40.04 22.38 -20.32
N SER A 690 39.14 21.42 -20.12
CA SER A 690 39.44 20.23 -19.31
C SER A 690 40.23 19.23 -20.16
N PHE A 691 41.04 18.37 -19.53
CA PHE A 691 41.93 17.44 -20.22
C PHE A 691 41.76 16.02 -19.70
N SER A 692 41.89 15.04 -20.58
CA SER A 692 41.87 13.61 -20.24
C SER A 692 43.18 12.94 -20.63
N LYS A 693 43.88 12.33 -19.69
CA LYS A 693 45.05 11.49 -19.98
C LYS A 693 44.58 10.07 -20.28
N THR A 694 45.06 9.49 -21.38
CA THR A 694 44.62 8.16 -21.85
C THR A 694 45.78 7.19 -22.02
N ASP A 695 45.47 5.90 -21.99
CA ASP A 695 46.36 4.85 -22.49
C ASP A 695 46.28 4.70 -24.03
N GLU A 696 47.01 3.72 -24.57
CA GLU A 696 47.03 3.38 -26.00
C GLU A 696 45.67 2.94 -26.57
N ASN A 697 44.77 2.46 -25.72
CA ASN A 697 43.43 2.00 -26.07
C ASN A 697 42.36 3.09 -25.87
N MET A 698 42.75 4.34 -25.66
CA MET A 698 41.85 5.46 -25.34
C MET A 698 41.06 5.27 -24.03
N ARG A 699 41.54 4.43 -23.09
CA ARG A 699 41.00 4.39 -21.73
C ARG A 699 41.53 5.58 -20.95
N ILE A 700 40.62 6.33 -20.32
CA ILE A 700 40.98 7.50 -19.52
C ILE A 700 41.54 7.03 -18.18
N GLN A 701 42.73 7.53 -17.84
CA GLN A 701 43.43 7.25 -16.58
C GLN A 701 43.30 8.41 -15.59
N GLU A 702 43.13 9.63 -16.08
CA GLU A 702 43.08 10.84 -15.26
C GLU A 702 42.33 11.94 -16.02
N VAL A 703 41.54 12.74 -15.29
CA VAL A 703 40.83 13.92 -15.81
C VAL A 703 41.18 15.14 -14.98
N ALA A 704 41.52 16.26 -15.63
CA ALA A 704 41.85 17.50 -14.94
C ALA A 704 41.15 18.71 -15.57
N GLU A 705 40.62 19.61 -14.73
CA GLU A 705 39.98 20.87 -15.16
C GLU A 705 41.02 21.98 -15.31
N LYS A 706 41.19 22.53 -16.53
CA LYS A 706 42.11 23.65 -16.83
C LYS A 706 43.54 23.45 -16.37
N ASN A 707 43.98 22.20 -16.34
CA ASN A 707 45.35 21.79 -16.11
C ASN A 707 45.75 20.79 -17.21
N ARG A 708 46.71 21.17 -18.04
CA ARG A 708 47.10 20.40 -19.23
C ARG A 708 47.91 19.16 -18.85
N ILE A 709 47.20 18.05 -18.64
CA ILE A 709 47.79 16.73 -18.35
C ILE A 709 48.00 15.86 -19.61
N SER A 710 47.47 16.27 -20.76
CA SER A 710 47.58 15.57 -22.05
C SER A 710 47.30 16.51 -23.24
N GLU A 711 47.37 15.98 -24.47
CA GLU A 711 46.94 16.68 -25.69
C GLU A 711 45.41 16.61 -25.93
N PHE A 712 44.69 15.75 -25.20
CA PHE A 712 43.26 15.50 -25.39
C PHE A 712 42.43 16.47 -24.55
N CYS A 713 41.90 17.47 -25.23
CA CYS A 713 40.98 18.46 -24.67
C CYS A 713 39.55 17.89 -24.65
N ASN A 714 38.89 17.92 -23.51
CA ASN A 714 37.51 17.48 -23.33
C ASN A 714 36.55 18.49 -23.94
N MET A 715 35.44 18.00 -24.45
CA MET A 715 34.40 18.81 -25.06
C MET A 715 33.04 18.49 -24.45
N GLY A 716 32.14 19.47 -24.42
CA GLY A 716 30.92 19.55 -23.61
C GLY A 716 29.82 18.50 -23.79
N MET A 717 30.13 17.27 -24.22
CA MET A 717 29.23 16.13 -24.24
C MET A 717 29.80 15.04 -23.33
N TYR A 718 29.00 14.51 -22.41
CA TYR A 718 29.47 13.55 -21.41
C TYR A 718 28.48 12.41 -21.26
N PHE A 719 28.91 11.19 -21.58
CA PHE A 719 28.07 10.00 -21.46
C PHE A 719 28.36 9.22 -20.19
N PHE A 720 27.29 8.76 -19.56
CA PHE A 720 27.28 7.82 -18.45
C PHE A 720 26.39 6.63 -18.80
N GLN A 721 26.88 5.42 -18.53
CA GLN A 721 26.14 4.19 -18.82
C GLN A 721 24.82 4.11 -18.05
N HIS A 722 24.79 4.66 -16.84
CA HIS A 722 23.57 4.84 -16.04
C HIS A 722 23.59 6.22 -15.39
N GLY A 723 22.45 6.92 -15.36
CA GLY A 723 22.37 8.23 -14.71
C GLY A 723 22.62 8.20 -13.19
N LYS A 724 22.33 7.07 -12.52
CA LYS A 724 22.72 6.87 -11.11
C LYS A 724 24.24 6.93 -10.88
N ASP A 725 25.05 6.55 -11.87
CA ASP A 725 26.51 6.62 -11.78
C ASP A 725 26.99 8.09 -11.78
N PHE A 726 26.38 8.94 -12.60
CA PHE A 726 26.61 10.40 -12.53
C PHE A 726 26.19 10.98 -11.18
N VAL A 727 25.00 10.63 -10.68
CA VAL A 727 24.48 11.18 -9.42
C VAL A 727 25.42 10.84 -8.26
N TRP A 728 25.81 9.57 -8.14
CA TRP A 728 26.78 9.13 -7.14
C TRP A 728 28.10 9.89 -7.27
N ALA A 729 28.69 9.93 -8.47
CA ALA A 729 30.00 10.54 -8.70
C ALA A 729 30.00 12.06 -8.46
N ALA A 730 28.92 12.75 -8.83
CA ALA A 730 28.78 14.18 -8.61
C ALA A 730 28.60 14.50 -7.11
N GLU A 731 27.81 13.71 -6.39
CA GLU A 731 27.66 13.87 -4.93
C GLU A 731 28.95 13.57 -4.18
N ASP A 732 29.70 12.54 -4.60
CA ASP A 732 31.01 12.22 -4.02
C ASP A 732 32.03 13.34 -4.27
N MET A 733 32.09 13.88 -5.49
CA MET A 733 32.93 15.05 -5.83
C MET A 733 32.59 16.29 -4.98
N ILE A 734 31.29 16.56 -4.77
CA ILE A 734 30.80 17.68 -3.95
C ILE A 734 31.16 17.47 -2.48
N ASN A 735 30.97 16.26 -1.95
CA ASN A 735 31.32 15.92 -0.57
C ASN A 735 32.83 16.08 -0.31
N LYS A 736 33.67 15.72 -1.30
CA LYS A 736 35.12 15.94 -1.28
C LYS A 736 35.51 17.39 -1.58
N ASN A 737 34.54 18.25 -1.92
CA ASN A 737 34.72 19.65 -2.26
C ASN A 737 35.76 19.87 -3.38
N ILE A 738 35.76 18.99 -4.39
CA ILE A 738 36.64 19.07 -5.56
C ILE A 738 36.05 20.06 -6.56
N ARG A 739 36.64 21.25 -6.66
CA ARG A 739 36.16 22.34 -7.53
C ARG A 739 37.30 23.17 -8.10
N PHE A 740 37.03 23.84 -9.21
CA PHE A 740 37.95 24.77 -9.86
C PHE A 740 37.32 26.17 -9.85
N ASN A 741 38.05 27.21 -9.42
CA ASN A 741 37.53 28.58 -9.30
C ASN A 741 36.16 28.67 -8.59
N ASN A 742 35.99 27.92 -7.50
CA ASN A 742 34.74 27.80 -6.72
C ASN A 742 33.56 27.14 -7.45
N GLU A 743 33.79 26.50 -8.60
CA GLU A 743 32.74 25.83 -9.37
C GLU A 743 32.96 24.32 -9.50
N PHE A 744 31.87 23.56 -9.40
CA PHE A 744 31.80 22.12 -9.66
C PHE A 744 31.52 21.84 -11.15
N TYR A 745 32.57 21.49 -11.89
CA TYR A 745 32.51 21.15 -13.32
C TYR A 745 32.06 19.71 -13.55
N ILE A 746 31.57 19.40 -14.77
CA ILE A 746 31.18 18.03 -15.14
C ILE A 746 32.39 17.13 -15.34
N SER A 747 33.46 17.63 -15.96
CA SER A 747 34.63 16.82 -16.31
C SER A 747 35.24 16.08 -15.10
N PRO A 748 35.49 16.74 -13.94
CA PRO A 748 36.05 16.06 -12.77
C PRO A 748 35.15 14.98 -12.13
N VAL A 749 33.85 14.93 -12.47
CA VAL A 749 32.94 13.87 -12.01
C VAL A 749 33.45 12.49 -12.46
N PHE A 750 34.03 12.40 -13.66
CA PHE A 750 34.60 11.15 -14.17
C PHE A 750 35.80 10.66 -13.37
N GLN A 751 36.53 11.56 -12.70
CA GLN A 751 37.63 11.14 -11.83
C GLN A 751 37.11 10.27 -10.68
N GLN A 752 35.91 10.55 -10.15
CA GLN A 752 35.33 9.71 -9.07
C GLN A 752 34.98 8.30 -9.57
N LEU A 753 34.55 8.16 -10.83
CA LEU A 753 34.30 6.85 -11.44
C LEU A 753 35.61 6.09 -11.68
N ILE A 754 36.65 6.78 -12.16
CA ILE A 754 37.99 6.21 -12.35
C ILE A 754 38.54 5.71 -11.02
N ASP A 755 38.42 6.51 -9.95
CA ASP A 755 38.88 6.16 -8.60
C ASP A 755 38.11 4.97 -8.01
N ARG A 756 36.85 4.76 -8.42
CA ARG A 756 36.02 3.58 -8.09
C ARG A 756 36.44 2.31 -8.86
N GLY A 757 37.33 2.44 -9.84
CA GLY A 757 37.80 1.34 -10.70
C GLY A 757 37.01 1.17 -12.00
N ASP A 758 36.08 2.07 -12.31
CA ASP A 758 35.27 1.99 -13.52
C ASP A 758 36.08 2.30 -14.79
N GLN A 759 35.65 1.74 -15.92
CA GLN A 759 36.26 1.98 -17.22
C GLN A 759 35.61 3.17 -17.93
N ILE A 760 36.39 4.22 -18.18
CA ILE A 760 35.99 5.40 -18.95
C ILE A 760 36.79 5.44 -20.25
N LYS A 761 36.14 5.77 -21.38
CA LYS A 761 36.80 5.89 -22.70
C LYS A 761 36.77 7.33 -23.23
N ALA A 762 37.86 7.73 -23.86
CA ALA A 762 37.90 8.93 -24.68
C ALA A 762 37.45 8.62 -26.12
N ALA A 763 36.62 9.47 -26.70
CA ALA A 763 36.16 9.35 -28.08
C ALA A 763 36.71 10.50 -28.93
N LEU A 764 37.58 10.21 -29.89
CA LEU A 764 38.21 11.27 -30.69
C LEU A 764 37.19 11.92 -31.65
N CYS A 765 37.05 13.24 -31.57
CA CYS A 765 36.26 14.05 -32.46
C CYS A 765 36.99 14.28 -33.79
N THR A 766 36.28 14.16 -34.91
CA THR A 766 36.77 14.63 -36.23
C THR A 766 36.44 16.10 -36.47
N GLU A 767 35.39 16.61 -35.84
CA GLU A 767 35.06 18.02 -35.78
C GLU A 767 34.69 18.38 -34.34
N ALA A 768 35.22 19.48 -33.82
CA ALA A 768 34.97 19.94 -32.47
C ALA A 768 34.92 21.48 -32.44
N TRP A 769 33.71 22.02 -32.33
CA TRP A 769 33.49 23.47 -32.29
C TRP A 769 32.88 23.86 -30.95
N GLY A 770 33.56 24.73 -30.21
CA GLY A 770 32.95 25.48 -29.13
C GLY A 770 32.27 26.73 -29.71
N LEU A 771 31.05 27.02 -29.30
CA LEU A 771 30.24 28.16 -29.75
C LEU A 771 29.82 29.05 -28.57
N GLY A 772 30.62 29.01 -27.51
CA GLY A 772 30.34 29.63 -26.22
C GLY A 772 30.72 31.10 -26.10
N THR A 773 31.39 31.66 -27.12
CA THR A 773 31.83 33.06 -27.18
C THR A 773 31.49 33.69 -28.53
N PRO A 774 31.31 35.03 -28.60
CA PRO A 774 31.12 35.74 -29.87
C PRO A 774 32.25 35.48 -30.87
N GLU A 775 33.50 35.40 -30.40
CA GLU A 775 34.68 35.14 -31.23
C GLU A 775 34.62 33.74 -31.86
N ASP A 776 34.27 32.72 -31.06
CA ASP A 776 34.16 31.35 -31.58
C ASP A 776 32.99 31.22 -32.58
N VAL A 777 31.87 31.90 -32.32
CA VAL A 777 30.73 31.95 -33.25
C VAL A 777 31.14 32.59 -34.58
N LYS A 778 31.85 33.72 -34.54
CA LYS A 778 32.33 34.39 -35.76
C LYS A 778 33.28 33.47 -36.56
N LEU A 779 34.19 32.81 -35.87
CA LEU A 779 35.11 31.84 -36.50
C LEU A 779 34.35 30.69 -37.16
N PHE A 780 33.34 30.15 -36.49
CA PHE A 780 32.48 29.10 -37.05
C PHE A 780 31.72 29.58 -38.29
N GLU A 781 31.21 30.82 -38.28
CA GLU A 781 30.53 31.40 -39.45
C GLU A 781 31.45 31.61 -40.65
N GLU A 782 32.72 31.94 -40.42
CA GLU A 782 33.71 32.15 -41.49
C GLU A 782 34.22 30.83 -42.09
N ILE A 783 34.49 29.82 -41.26
CA ILE A 783 35.22 28.62 -41.65
C ILE A 783 34.30 27.41 -41.92
N TYR A 784 33.17 27.29 -41.22
CA TYR A 784 32.32 26.12 -41.35
C TYR A 784 31.68 26.08 -42.76
N PRO A 785 31.73 24.93 -43.48
CA PRO A 785 31.29 24.84 -44.87
C PRO A 785 29.88 25.40 -45.10
N LYS A 786 29.68 26.14 -46.19
CA LYS A 786 28.32 26.49 -46.67
C LYS A 786 27.71 25.22 -47.24
N GLU A 787 26.58 24.78 -46.68
CA GLU A 787 25.74 23.81 -47.37
C GLU A 787 25.35 24.42 -48.72
N THR A 788 25.83 23.84 -49.82
CA THR A 788 25.33 24.14 -51.16
C THR A 788 23.86 23.80 -51.18
N THR A 789 23.02 24.80 -51.36
CA THR A 789 21.58 24.67 -51.55
C THR A 789 21.33 23.69 -52.70
N GLN A 790 20.90 22.45 -52.40
CA GLN A 790 20.33 21.57 -53.41
C GLN A 790 18.99 22.18 -53.82
N TYR A 791 18.94 22.66 -55.05
CA TYR A 791 17.71 23.10 -55.69
C TYR A 791 16.69 21.96 -55.71
N THR A 792 15.48 22.29 -55.29
CA THR A 792 14.26 21.54 -55.51
C THR A 792 14.12 21.19 -56.99
N LEU A 793 14.13 19.91 -57.33
CA LEU A 793 13.52 19.44 -58.57
C LEU A 793 12.05 19.12 -58.24
N LEU A 794 11.17 19.82 -58.96
CA LEU A 794 9.72 19.69 -58.98
C LEU A 794 9.24 18.27 -59.24
#